data_AF-L0AE73-F1
#
_entry.id   AF-L0AE73-F1
#
_cell.length_a   1.000
_cell.length_b   1.000
_cell.length_c   1.000
_cell.angle_alpha   90.00
_cell.angle_beta   90.00
_cell.angle_gamma   90.00
#
_symmetry.space_group_name_H-M   'P 1'
#
loop_
_entity.id
_entity.type
_entity.pdbx_description
1 polymer ?
#
loop_
_entity_poly.entity_id
_entity_poly.type
_entity_poly.pdbx_seq_one_letter_code
_entity_poly.pdbx_strand_id
1 'polypeptide(L)'
;MTAPRLDRRLRQETYPTFHYRIYTPTFLLETLVSCRTRKTGPRRTRCRTLALFGSCGSIALAGCSTGDDQSPSFDHPDRVRVDEPFELEVAGVPAETALEVVLKGEVEDDEPFGAAVTLETDGETLDVNDAPIVDGDVPSGLAVPTTVALIQFADVSWWEFHRTSPEPPAEFQWPDERTLQLSVQADGEELDSTTIERHYPDLEADAEPDGDLIGNVYEPDDAAEPPGIVVLHGSGGSSQDHVAAQLAEHGFTVLALEYFDGPGLPDDLVEIPLEYVERAIGWLLEYDGVAGDRVGLWGVSKGGELALLAGSELDAVGPVVSIAGSGIVWEGGSSADDLPETSSWSIDGDPVPDVSLSDVQWEPEAPLAERFTEALETAELDVLEDATVPVEEIGGPVLLVSGGNDDLWPAERLQAIAADRLEAADGSSFDHLVYDDAGHGIFQPYFPLEETYGAGYGGSVAGNADAAHDHWPAVVDAFSTLEWPRPFRERIYKQGDYWWVMTATDPERSGWFSAVDPTDLEAAAEVVRTGSADEPRDWPALAVESGVADDAEEYYDALKEATTAAARAEVTEREGADDRQLVHAVRAMDDCERTANELAERLAEWAGTVDPDAGTGVDYARELATGERTDLEDADGQIVSLAERVADLAGEAEKLREFVERRTPTVAPNLAALAGPVLAARLISLAGGLESLAKKPSGTIQVLGAEDALFAHLRGHAPSPKHGIIYTHEAIQGTHPEHRGSAARALAGKLAIAARVDHYSGERKPELDAELADRIETIQARTADDGGENDE
;
A
#
# COMPACT_ATOMS: atom_id res chain seq x y z
N MET A 1 6.16 -40.23 -46.22
CA MET A 1 5.01 -39.88 -47.08
C MET A 1 4.69 -38.42 -46.80
N THR A 2 5.00 -37.57 -47.79
CA THR A 2 4.39 -36.27 -48.11
C THR A 2 3.66 -35.47 -47.04
N ALA A 3 4.25 -34.32 -46.71
CA ALA A 3 3.54 -33.10 -46.30
C ALA A 3 2.52 -32.63 -47.36
N PRO A 4 1.64 -31.70 -46.97
CA PRO A 4 1.38 -30.54 -47.81
C PRO A 4 1.66 -29.22 -47.08
N ARG A 5 2.06 -28.24 -47.89
CA ARG A 5 2.45 -26.86 -47.58
C ARG A 5 1.28 -25.89 -47.81
N LEU A 6 1.31 -24.80 -47.02
CA LEU A 6 0.97 -23.40 -47.32
C LEU A 6 -0.48 -23.04 -47.71
N ASP A 7 -1.07 -22.12 -46.94
CA ASP A 7 -1.31 -20.77 -47.49
C ASP A 7 -1.15 -19.68 -46.41
N ARG A 8 -0.42 -18.63 -46.77
CA ARG A 8 -0.11 -17.43 -45.98
C ARG A 8 -1.06 -16.34 -46.49
N ARG A 9 -1.94 -15.81 -45.65
CA ARG A 9 -2.61 -14.52 -45.92
C ARG A 9 -2.59 -13.63 -44.66
N LEU A 10 -1.67 -12.67 -44.74
CA LEU A 10 -1.73 -11.30 -44.22
C LEU A 10 -2.97 -10.94 -43.37
N ARG A 11 -2.74 -10.71 -42.07
CA ARG A 11 -3.27 -9.53 -41.38
C ARG A 11 -2.09 -8.85 -40.68
N GLN A 12 -1.82 -7.63 -41.12
CA GLN A 12 -1.15 -6.62 -40.31
C GLN A 12 -2.15 -6.27 -39.21
N GLU A 13 -1.82 -6.58 -37.96
CA GLU A 13 -2.40 -5.93 -36.80
C GLU A 13 -1.23 -5.27 -36.08
N THR A 14 -1.32 -3.96 -36.00
CA THR A 14 -0.45 -3.00 -35.34
C THR A 14 -0.14 -3.42 -33.92
N TYR A 15 1.13 -3.38 -33.54
CA TYR A 15 1.55 -3.36 -32.13
C TYR A 15 0.96 -2.11 -31.45
N PRO A 16 0.55 -2.19 -30.17
CA PRO A 16 0.07 -1.02 -29.46
C PRO A 16 1.25 -0.07 -29.24
N THR A 17 1.13 1.14 -29.78
CA THR A 17 1.90 2.31 -29.34
C THR A 17 1.59 2.52 -27.86
N PHE A 18 2.62 2.61 -27.01
CA PHE A 18 2.42 2.97 -25.61
C PHE A 18 1.89 4.40 -25.54
N HIS A 19 0.73 4.51 -24.92
CA HIS A 19 -0.10 5.69 -24.88
C HIS A 19 -0.29 6.02 -23.39
N TYR A 20 0.38 7.08 -22.91
CA TYR A 20 0.32 7.63 -21.56
C TYR A 20 -1.11 8.07 -21.23
N ARG A 21 -1.87 7.23 -20.52
CA ARG A 21 -3.17 7.61 -19.93
C ARG A 21 -2.94 8.41 -18.64
N ILE A 22 -3.81 9.38 -18.38
CA ILE A 22 -4.00 9.92 -17.03
C ILE A 22 -4.67 8.80 -16.22
N TYR A 23 -3.91 8.14 -15.34
CA TYR A 23 -4.39 7.00 -14.56
C TYR A 23 -5.19 7.45 -13.34
N THR A 24 -6.42 6.94 -13.21
CA THR A 24 -7.13 6.72 -11.94
C THR A 24 -6.76 5.32 -11.41
N PRO A 25 -6.51 5.13 -10.10
CA PRO A 25 -5.88 3.89 -9.61
C PRO A 25 -6.89 2.75 -9.49
N THR A 26 -6.59 1.61 -10.13
CA THR A 26 -7.24 0.31 -9.86
C THR A 26 -6.14 -0.75 -9.75
N PHE A 27 -5.82 -1.16 -8.52
CA PHE A 27 -4.75 -2.10 -8.19
C PHE A 27 -5.11 -3.58 -8.45
N LEU A 28 -4.06 -4.39 -8.60
CA LEU A 28 -4.12 -5.84 -8.73
C LEU A 28 -2.79 -6.48 -8.32
N LEU A 29 -2.82 -7.36 -7.31
CA LEU A 29 -1.68 -8.09 -6.77
C LEU A 29 -1.91 -9.62 -6.80
N GLU A 30 -0.79 -10.32 -6.63
CA GLU A 30 -0.53 -11.75 -6.36
C GLU A 30 -0.28 -12.70 -7.55
N THR A 31 0.86 -13.41 -7.56
CA THR A 31 1.15 -14.48 -6.58
C THR A 31 2.56 -15.09 -6.76
N LEU A 32 3.30 -15.32 -5.66
CA LEU A 32 4.32 -16.39 -5.56
C LEU A 32 4.08 -17.26 -4.32
N VAL A 33 4.26 -18.57 -4.46
CA VAL A 33 3.97 -19.61 -3.47
C VAL A 33 5.23 -20.39 -3.09
N SER A 34 5.45 -20.47 -1.77
CA SER A 34 5.98 -21.61 -0.98
C SER A 34 7.49 -21.93 -0.99
N CYS A 35 8.08 -21.95 0.22
CA CYS A 35 8.60 -23.20 0.79
C CYS A 35 8.77 -23.18 2.33
N ARG A 36 8.36 -24.27 2.99
CA ARG A 36 8.40 -24.51 4.45
C ARG A 36 9.54 -25.44 4.86
N THR A 37 10.14 -25.12 6.01
CA THR A 37 10.71 -25.98 7.10
C THR A 37 12.13 -26.57 7.02
N ARG A 38 12.99 -26.24 8.01
CA ARG A 38 13.49 -27.16 9.08
C ARG A 38 14.47 -26.54 10.11
N LYS A 39 14.11 -26.74 11.39
CA LYS A 39 14.87 -26.89 12.66
C LYS A 39 16.41 -26.79 12.66
N THR A 40 16.89 -25.84 13.47
CA THR A 40 18.05 -25.83 14.40
C THR A 40 19.17 -26.87 14.22
N GLY A 41 20.36 -26.38 13.83
CA GLY A 41 21.67 -27.04 13.80
C GLY A 41 22.74 -26.10 13.19
N PRO A 42 24.02 -26.20 13.54
CA PRO A 42 24.94 -25.06 13.71
C PRO A 42 25.27 -24.32 12.41
N ARG A 43 25.48 -23.00 12.55
CA ARG A 43 26.01 -22.02 11.57
C ARG A 43 26.65 -22.70 10.35
N ARG A 44 25.92 -22.67 9.23
CA ARG A 44 26.46 -22.87 7.88
C ARG A 44 26.31 -21.55 7.14
N THR A 45 27.37 -20.75 7.18
CA THR A 45 27.66 -19.70 6.21
C THR A 45 27.48 -20.31 4.82
N ARG A 46 26.43 -19.93 4.10
CA ARG A 46 26.36 -20.11 2.66
C ARG A 46 27.10 -18.92 2.04
N CYS A 47 28.43 -18.91 2.17
CA CYS A 47 29.24 -18.18 1.20
C CYS A 47 28.98 -18.83 -0.16
N ARG A 48 28.16 -18.19 -1.00
CA ARG A 48 28.48 -18.21 -2.43
C ARG A 48 29.83 -17.49 -2.50
N THR A 49 30.85 -18.20 -2.95
CA THR A 49 32.16 -17.62 -3.18
C THR A 49 32.00 -16.58 -4.28
N LEU A 50 31.67 -15.34 -3.93
CA LEU A 50 32.08 -14.18 -4.72
C LEU A 50 33.60 -14.33 -4.84
N ALA A 51 34.07 -14.64 -6.05
CA ALA A 51 35.49 -14.69 -6.33
C ALA A 51 36.01 -13.24 -6.28
N LEU A 52 36.27 -12.76 -5.07
CA LEU A 52 36.99 -11.52 -4.79
C LEU A 52 38.39 -11.61 -5.41
N PHE A 53 38.52 -11.17 -6.65
CA PHE A 53 39.78 -10.78 -7.23
C PHE A 53 39.84 -9.25 -7.26
N GLY A 54 40.36 -8.69 -6.17
CA GLY A 54 40.97 -7.37 -6.21
C GLY A 54 42.17 -7.40 -7.15
N SER A 55 42.03 -6.82 -8.33
CA SER A 55 43.13 -6.19 -9.06
C SER A 55 42.61 -5.33 -10.21
N CYS A 56 42.66 -4.01 -10.05
CA CYS A 56 42.81 -3.09 -11.17
C CYS A 56 44.08 -3.48 -11.95
N GLY A 57 43.90 -4.05 -13.15
CA GLY A 57 45.01 -4.53 -13.96
C GLY A 57 44.62 -4.74 -15.42
N SER A 58 44.74 -3.67 -16.22
CA SER A 58 44.59 -3.73 -17.67
C SER A 58 45.58 -4.73 -18.28
N ILE A 59 45.09 -5.86 -18.79
CA ILE A 59 45.90 -6.80 -19.58
C ILE A 59 45.25 -6.96 -20.96
N ALA A 60 45.85 -6.29 -21.95
CA ALA A 60 45.57 -6.52 -23.36
C ALA A 60 46.14 -7.90 -23.77
N LEU A 61 45.26 -8.81 -24.20
CA LEU A 61 45.65 -10.02 -24.93
C LEU A 61 45.06 -9.98 -26.34
N ALA A 62 45.95 -9.78 -27.31
CA ALA A 62 45.65 -9.87 -28.73
C ALA A 62 45.46 -11.33 -29.16
N GLY A 63 44.36 -11.65 -29.84
CA GLY A 63 44.20 -12.95 -30.50
C GLY A 63 42.87 -13.25 -31.20
N CYS A 64 42.74 -12.78 -32.45
CA CYS A 64 41.94 -13.33 -33.56
C CYS A 64 40.41 -13.04 -33.61
N SER A 65 40.09 -12.03 -34.43
CA SER A 65 38.77 -11.54 -34.84
C SER A 65 37.89 -12.53 -35.61
N THR A 66 36.60 -12.59 -35.25
CA THR A 66 35.45 -12.47 -36.18
C THR A 66 34.18 -12.18 -35.38
N GLY A 67 33.66 -10.96 -35.52
CA GLY A 67 32.50 -10.38 -34.81
C GLY A 67 32.91 -8.97 -34.38
N ASP A 68 32.13 -7.92 -34.67
CA ASP A 68 32.49 -6.54 -34.35
C ASP A 68 32.75 -6.38 -32.84
N ASP A 69 33.98 -6.03 -32.43
CA ASP A 69 34.36 -5.63 -31.07
C ASP A 69 33.70 -4.27 -30.76
N GLN A 70 32.41 -4.27 -30.44
CA GLN A 70 31.81 -3.14 -29.74
C GLN A 70 31.81 -3.51 -28.26
N SER A 71 32.69 -2.88 -27.49
CA SER A 71 32.59 -2.88 -26.03
C SER A 71 31.20 -2.34 -25.65
N PRO A 72 30.56 -2.90 -24.61
CA PRO A 72 29.30 -2.36 -24.10
C PRO A 72 29.40 -0.85 -23.84
N SER A 73 28.33 -0.11 -24.09
CA SER A 73 28.23 1.30 -23.73
C SER A 73 27.10 1.51 -22.75
N PHE A 74 27.37 2.25 -21.69
CA PHE A 74 26.43 2.56 -20.62
C PHE A 74 25.85 3.96 -20.83
N ASP A 75 24.53 4.10 -20.72
CA ASP A 75 23.82 5.38 -20.64
C ASP A 75 23.12 5.47 -19.28
N HIS A 76 23.56 6.42 -18.46
CA HIS A 76 23.03 6.73 -17.14
C HIS A 76 23.53 8.12 -16.71
N PRO A 77 22.86 8.79 -15.75
CA PRO A 77 23.38 10.01 -15.14
C PRO A 77 24.71 9.78 -14.40
N ASP A 78 25.62 10.75 -14.43
CA ASP A 78 26.89 10.70 -13.70
C ASP A 78 26.69 10.73 -12.17
N ARG A 79 25.70 11.51 -11.71
CA ARG A 79 25.38 11.76 -10.30
C ARG A 79 23.87 11.82 -10.11
N VAL A 80 23.36 11.17 -9.05
CA VAL A 80 21.94 11.12 -8.71
C VAL A 80 21.76 11.25 -7.20
N ARG A 81 20.71 11.95 -6.77
CA ARG A 81 20.37 12.07 -5.35
C ARG A 81 20.03 10.72 -4.73
N VAL A 82 20.31 10.57 -3.45
CA VAL A 82 20.10 9.31 -2.72
C VAL A 82 18.64 8.88 -2.67
N ASP A 83 17.71 9.81 -2.79
CA ASP A 83 16.27 9.55 -2.76
C ASP A 83 15.61 9.53 -4.15
N GLU A 84 16.41 9.56 -5.22
CA GLU A 84 15.94 9.46 -6.62
C GLU A 84 16.34 8.12 -7.26
N PRO A 85 15.44 7.48 -8.03
CA PRO A 85 15.78 6.37 -8.90
C PRO A 85 16.59 6.87 -10.11
N PHE A 86 17.23 5.94 -10.84
CA PHE A 86 17.98 6.29 -12.04
C PHE A 86 17.85 5.24 -13.14
N GLU A 87 17.95 5.69 -14.39
CA GLU A 87 17.97 4.80 -15.54
C GLU A 87 19.38 4.27 -15.81
N LEU A 88 19.44 3.02 -16.29
CA LEU A 88 20.66 2.40 -16.77
C LEU A 88 20.37 1.55 -18.00
N GLU A 89 20.79 2.05 -19.15
CA GLU A 89 20.76 1.30 -20.41
C GLU A 89 22.16 0.84 -20.81
N VAL A 90 22.28 -0.41 -21.25
CA VAL A 90 23.55 -1.00 -21.69
C VAL A 90 23.39 -1.53 -23.11
N ALA A 91 24.03 -0.86 -24.08
CA ALA A 91 24.03 -1.27 -25.47
C ALA A 91 25.29 -2.08 -25.83
N GLY A 92 25.21 -2.90 -26.88
CA GLY A 92 26.32 -3.75 -27.33
C GLY A 92 26.44 -5.06 -26.56
N VAL A 93 25.36 -5.52 -25.92
CA VAL A 93 25.33 -6.76 -25.16
C VAL A 93 24.89 -7.97 -26.01
N PRO A 94 25.23 -9.21 -25.64
CA PRO A 94 24.77 -10.41 -26.34
C PRO A 94 23.24 -10.54 -26.31
N ALA A 95 22.60 -10.64 -27.48
CA ALA A 95 21.16 -10.84 -27.59
C ALA A 95 20.69 -12.24 -27.11
N GLU A 96 19.43 -12.32 -26.67
CA GLU A 96 18.74 -13.56 -26.26
C GLU A 96 19.53 -14.36 -25.19
N THR A 97 20.28 -13.68 -24.33
CA THR A 97 21.15 -14.28 -23.31
C THR A 97 20.80 -13.70 -21.94
N ALA A 98 20.75 -14.51 -20.89
CA ALA A 98 20.58 -13.95 -19.54
C ALA A 98 21.88 -13.23 -19.12
N LEU A 99 21.77 -11.97 -18.70
CA LEU A 99 22.91 -11.15 -18.27
C LEU A 99 22.81 -10.88 -16.77
N GLU A 100 23.94 -10.99 -16.07
CA GLU A 100 24.02 -10.67 -14.64
C GLU A 100 24.50 -9.23 -14.49
N VAL A 101 23.70 -8.38 -13.85
CA VAL A 101 24.07 -7.03 -13.43
C VAL A 101 24.48 -7.10 -11.97
N VAL A 102 25.69 -6.63 -11.68
CA VAL A 102 26.28 -6.69 -10.34
C VAL A 102 26.56 -5.27 -9.85
N LEU A 103 25.96 -4.93 -8.72
CA LEU A 103 26.28 -3.74 -7.93
C LEU A 103 27.44 -4.05 -6.99
N LYS A 104 28.41 -3.14 -6.92
CA LYS A 104 29.44 -3.10 -5.88
C LYS A 104 29.57 -1.70 -5.31
N GLY A 105 29.61 -1.61 -3.99
CA GLY A 105 30.02 -0.41 -3.27
C GLY A 105 31.04 -0.75 -2.20
N GLU A 106 31.59 0.28 -1.56
CA GLU A 106 32.50 0.15 -0.43
C GLU A 106 31.94 0.99 0.73
N VAL A 107 31.92 0.42 1.93
CA VAL A 107 31.72 1.18 3.18
C VAL A 107 33.06 1.68 3.71
N GLU A 108 33.07 2.36 4.86
CA GLU A 108 34.32 2.76 5.52
C GLU A 108 35.23 1.54 5.81
N ASP A 109 36.55 1.72 5.84
CA ASP A 109 37.58 0.66 5.88
C ASP A 109 37.71 -0.24 4.62
N ASP A 110 37.19 0.21 3.46
CA ASP A 110 37.24 -0.49 2.16
C ASP A 110 36.54 -1.86 2.18
N GLU A 111 35.56 -2.08 3.06
CA GLU A 111 34.78 -3.32 3.10
C GLU A 111 33.73 -3.31 1.97
N PRO A 112 33.76 -4.28 1.04
CA PRO A 112 32.87 -4.26 -0.11
C PRO A 112 31.49 -4.79 0.24
N PHE A 113 30.47 -4.20 -0.36
CA PHE A 113 29.10 -4.71 -0.37
C PHE A 113 28.57 -4.78 -1.81
N GLY A 114 27.50 -5.52 -2.03
CA GLY A 114 26.87 -5.58 -3.33
C GLY A 114 25.61 -6.42 -3.39
N ALA A 115 25.01 -6.42 -4.57
CA ALA A 115 23.90 -7.29 -4.95
C ALA A 115 24.07 -7.68 -6.41
N ALA A 116 23.50 -8.81 -6.80
CA ALA A 116 23.45 -9.23 -8.19
C ALA A 116 22.03 -9.57 -8.63
N VAL A 117 21.71 -9.24 -9.88
CA VAL A 117 20.45 -9.62 -10.50
C VAL A 117 20.71 -10.15 -11.90
N THR A 118 20.04 -11.24 -12.25
CA THR A 118 20.07 -11.79 -13.61
C THR A 118 18.83 -11.34 -14.36
N LEU A 119 19.04 -10.71 -15.51
CA LEU A 119 18.02 -10.11 -16.36
C LEU A 119 17.97 -10.82 -17.72
N GLU A 120 16.76 -11.01 -18.25
CA GLU A 120 16.58 -11.44 -19.65
C GLU A 120 16.78 -10.25 -20.60
N THR A 121 17.57 -10.45 -21.65
CA THR A 121 17.63 -9.51 -22.78
C THR A 121 17.00 -10.09 -24.04
N ASP A 122 16.13 -9.28 -24.67
CA ASP A 122 15.49 -9.56 -25.94
C ASP A 122 16.32 -9.11 -27.16
N GLY A 123 17.43 -8.37 -26.95
CA GLY A 123 18.17 -7.71 -28.02
C GLY A 123 19.61 -7.35 -27.67
N GLU A 124 20.22 -6.46 -28.46
CA GLU A 124 21.59 -6.00 -28.23
C GLU A 124 21.67 -4.83 -27.21
N THR A 125 20.56 -4.55 -26.53
CA THR A 125 20.40 -3.51 -25.52
C THR A 125 19.67 -4.09 -24.31
N LEU A 126 20.15 -3.75 -23.12
CA LEU A 126 19.56 -4.09 -21.84
C LEU A 126 19.17 -2.81 -21.12
N ASP A 127 17.88 -2.60 -20.90
CA ASP A 127 17.38 -1.62 -19.93
C ASP A 127 17.26 -2.34 -18.58
N VAL A 128 18.00 -1.88 -17.56
CA VAL A 128 18.07 -2.57 -16.27
C VAL A 128 16.75 -2.48 -15.50
N ASN A 129 15.99 -1.39 -15.63
CA ASN A 129 14.74 -1.19 -14.91
C ASN A 129 13.57 -1.93 -15.58
N ASP A 130 13.56 -2.02 -16.92
CA ASP A 130 12.49 -2.66 -17.68
C ASP A 130 12.69 -4.17 -17.91
N ALA A 131 13.94 -4.66 -17.85
CA ALA A 131 14.23 -6.06 -18.16
C ALA A 131 13.69 -7.05 -17.10
N PRO A 132 13.09 -8.19 -17.52
CA PRO A 132 12.57 -9.18 -16.58
C PRO A 132 13.68 -9.82 -15.73
N ILE A 133 13.50 -9.77 -14.40
CA ILE A 133 14.35 -10.46 -13.42
C ILE A 133 14.05 -11.96 -13.43
N VAL A 134 15.10 -12.79 -13.62
CA VAL A 134 14.98 -14.26 -13.63
C VAL A 134 15.64 -14.97 -12.45
N ASP A 135 16.68 -14.39 -11.87
CA ASP A 135 17.38 -14.90 -10.68
C ASP A 135 18.16 -13.74 -10.03
N GLY A 136 18.65 -13.93 -8.80
CA GLY A 136 19.47 -12.93 -8.11
C GLY A 136 19.00 -12.63 -6.68
N ASP A 137 19.57 -11.58 -6.11
CA ASP A 137 19.28 -11.09 -4.76
C ASP A 137 18.00 -10.23 -4.73
N VAL A 138 17.72 -9.52 -5.83
CA VAL A 138 16.49 -8.72 -6.01
C VAL A 138 15.34 -9.63 -6.43
N PRO A 139 14.20 -9.67 -5.69
CA PRO A 139 13.03 -10.45 -6.07
C PRO A 139 12.32 -9.84 -7.28
N SER A 140 11.70 -10.70 -8.11
CA SER A 140 10.88 -10.25 -9.23
C SER A 140 9.53 -9.71 -8.75
N GLY A 141 9.01 -8.70 -9.46
CA GLY A 141 7.68 -8.12 -9.21
C GLY A 141 7.64 -7.03 -8.14
N LEU A 142 8.78 -6.49 -7.72
CA LEU A 142 8.86 -5.25 -6.95
C LEU A 142 8.33 -4.07 -7.79
N ALA A 143 7.74 -3.08 -7.13
CA ALA A 143 7.42 -1.79 -7.76
C ALA A 143 8.67 -0.91 -7.91
N VAL A 144 9.71 -1.21 -7.11
CA VAL A 144 10.98 -0.50 -7.10
C VAL A 144 11.79 -0.73 -8.38
N PRO A 145 12.33 0.33 -9.04
CA PRO A 145 13.24 0.17 -10.17
C PRO A 145 14.47 -0.67 -9.82
N THR A 146 14.82 -1.63 -10.67
CA THR A 146 15.88 -2.63 -10.43
C THR A 146 17.22 -2.00 -10.03
N THR A 147 17.58 -0.86 -10.63
CA THR A 147 18.83 -0.12 -10.34
C THR A 147 19.00 0.26 -8.87
N VAL A 148 17.93 0.73 -8.24
CA VAL A 148 17.92 1.12 -6.82
C VAL A 148 17.49 -0.03 -5.90
N ALA A 149 16.73 -1.01 -6.42
CA ALA A 149 16.48 -2.26 -5.70
C ALA A 149 17.79 -3.02 -5.44
N LEU A 150 18.74 -3.02 -6.37
CA LEU A 150 20.09 -3.58 -6.13
C LEU A 150 20.77 -2.95 -4.90
N ILE A 151 20.54 -1.67 -4.61
CA ILE A 151 21.08 -1.00 -3.43
C ILE A 151 20.36 -1.48 -2.17
N GLN A 152 19.03 -1.54 -2.20
CA GLN A 152 18.21 -1.96 -1.05
C GLN A 152 18.45 -3.43 -0.65
N PHE A 153 18.78 -4.28 -1.61
CA PHE A 153 19.07 -5.71 -1.42
C PHE A 153 20.56 -6.03 -1.34
N ALA A 154 21.42 -5.01 -1.21
CA ALA A 154 22.84 -5.21 -0.99
C ALA A 154 23.13 -5.97 0.30
N ASP A 155 24.18 -6.80 0.28
CA ASP A 155 24.64 -7.63 1.39
C ASP A 155 25.41 -6.83 2.47
N VAL A 156 24.86 -5.70 2.88
CA VAL A 156 25.36 -4.83 3.95
C VAL A 156 24.23 -4.46 4.87
N SER A 157 24.47 -4.62 6.18
CA SER A 157 23.49 -4.18 7.16
C SER A 157 23.27 -2.68 7.07
N TRP A 158 22.03 -2.23 7.26
CA TRP A 158 21.68 -0.82 7.34
C TRP A 158 22.58 -0.09 8.34
N TRP A 159 22.97 -0.73 9.43
CA TRP A 159 23.84 -0.16 10.45
C TRP A 159 25.28 0.04 10.00
N GLU A 160 25.86 -0.97 9.36
CA GLU A 160 27.21 -0.88 8.82
C GLU A 160 27.26 0.16 7.71
N PHE A 161 26.18 0.29 6.94
CA PHE A 161 26.04 1.30 5.91
C PHE A 161 26.09 2.74 6.44
N HIS A 162 25.50 2.98 7.61
CA HIS A 162 25.44 4.31 8.26
C HIS A 162 26.51 4.53 9.36
N ARG A 163 27.53 3.67 9.45
CA ARG A 163 28.58 3.76 10.46
C ARG A 163 29.80 4.51 9.94
N THR A 164 30.31 5.46 10.75
CA THR A 164 31.53 6.25 10.48
C THR A 164 32.65 6.06 11.54
N SER A 165 32.44 5.18 12.53
CA SER A 165 33.42 4.92 13.60
C SER A 165 33.19 3.59 14.30
N PRO A 166 34.23 2.79 14.66
CA PRO A 166 34.18 1.53 15.44
C PRO A 166 33.59 1.64 16.84
N GLU A 167 33.45 2.84 17.40
CA GLU A 167 32.63 3.07 18.60
C GLU A 167 31.22 3.49 18.16
N PRO A 168 30.15 2.96 18.79
CA PRO A 168 28.79 3.30 18.39
C PRO A 168 28.60 4.82 18.47
N PRO A 169 28.16 5.52 17.41
CA PRO A 169 27.56 6.82 17.63
C PRO A 169 26.16 6.61 18.22
N ALA A 170 25.72 7.60 18.98
CA ALA A 170 24.33 7.77 19.40
C ALA A 170 23.48 8.42 18.29
N GLU A 171 24.06 8.66 17.10
CA GLU A 171 23.53 9.52 16.05
C GLU A 171 23.71 8.87 14.67
N PHE A 172 22.69 9.00 13.82
CA PHE A 172 22.69 8.60 12.41
C PHE A 172 23.65 9.49 11.60
N GLN A 173 24.47 8.91 10.72
CA GLN A 173 25.33 9.69 9.81
C GLN A 173 25.22 9.18 8.37
N TRP A 174 25.10 10.11 7.41
CA TRP A 174 25.24 9.78 6.00
C TRP A 174 26.67 9.31 5.72
N PRO A 175 26.85 8.30 4.85
CA PRO A 175 28.18 8.02 4.31
C PRO A 175 28.69 9.19 3.44
N ASP A 176 30.00 9.46 3.44
CA ASP A 176 30.63 10.36 2.45
C ASP A 176 30.23 9.94 1.01
N GLU A 177 30.15 10.89 0.05
CA GLU A 177 29.80 10.68 -1.37
C GLU A 177 30.23 9.28 -1.87
N ARG A 178 29.26 8.41 -2.16
CA ARG A 178 29.52 7.02 -2.52
C ARG A 178 29.50 6.85 -4.03
N THR A 179 30.60 6.34 -4.56
CA THR A 179 30.67 5.83 -5.93
C THR A 179 30.24 4.37 -5.95
N LEU A 180 29.16 4.06 -6.64
CA LEU A 180 28.70 2.69 -6.86
C LEU A 180 29.23 2.21 -8.21
N GLN A 181 29.84 1.03 -8.24
CA GLN A 181 30.24 0.36 -9.47
C GLN A 181 29.14 -0.62 -9.91
N LEU A 182 28.74 -0.52 -11.18
CA LEU A 182 27.79 -1.43 -11.82
C LEU A 182 28.52 -2.16 -12.94
N SER A 183 28.49 -3.50 -12.94
CA SER A 183 29.07 -4.30 -14.02
C SER A 183 28.07 -5.25 -14.64
N VAL A 184 28.20 -5.48 -15.94
CA VAL A 184 27.40 -6.45 -16.68
C VAL A 184 28.25 -7.66 -17.02
N GLN A 185 27.75 -8.85 -16.71
CA GLN A 185 28.45 -10.11 -16.89
C GLN A 185 27.63 -11.07 -17.74
N ALA A 186 28.32 -11.88 -18.55
CA ALA A 186 27.75 -12.99 -19.29
C ALA A 186 28.52 -14.27 -18.96
N ASP A 187 27.82 -15.34 -18.62
CA ASP A 187 28.42 -16.63 -18.22
C ASP A 187 29.48 -16.52 -17.09
N GLY A 188 29.35 -15.50 -16.22
CA GLY A 188 30.26 -15.22 -15.11
C GLY A 188 31.57 -14.52 -15.51
N GLU A 189 31.67 -14.03 -16.74
CA GLU A 189 32.75 -13.15 -17.20
C GLU A 189 32.22 -11.71 -17.36
N GLU A 190 32.93 -10.73 -16.77
CA GLU A 190 32.59 -9.32 -16.91
C GLU A 190 32.78 -8.85 -18.35
N LEU A 191 31.70 -8.29 -18.92
CA LEU A 191 31.73 -7.67 -20.25
C LEU A 191 32.33 -6.28 -20.16
N ASP A 192 31.80 -5.45 -19.26
CA ASP A 192 32.30 -4.11 -18.93
C ASP A 192 31.68 -3.61 -17.62
N SER A 193 32.13 -2.45 -17.13
CA SER A 193 31.60 -1.79 -15.94
C SER A 193 31.54 -0.27 -16.07
N THR A 194 30.69 0.35 -15.24
CA THR A 194 30.57 1.80 -15.10
C THR A 194 30.44 2.17 -13.61
N THR A 195 30.45 3.47 -13.32
CA THR A 195 30.31 4.01 -11.97
C THR A 195 29.29 5.13 -11.93
N ILE A 196 28.50 5.19 -10.88
CA ILE A 196 27.54 6.27 -10.60
C ILE A 196 27.80 6.87 -9.22
N GLU A 197 27.71 8.18 -9.12
CA GLU A 197 27.84 8.90 -7.84
C GLU A 197 26.46 9.07 -7.19
N ARG A 198 26.31 8.59 -5.95
CA ARG A 198 25.12 8.87 -5.13
C ARG A 198 25.39 10.09 -4.25
N HIS A 199 24.56 11.11 -4.41
CA HIS A 199 24.63 12.34 -3.63
C HIS A 199 23.78 12.24 -2.37
N TYR A 200 24.45 12.36 -1.23
CA TYR A 200 23.84 12.47 0.09
C TYR A 200 23.84 13.96 0.49
N PRO A 201 22.77 14.47 1.12
CA PRO A 201 22.75 15.82 1.69
C PRO A 201 23.86 16.01 2.73
N ASP A 202 24.33 17.25 2.91
CA ASP A 202 25.19 17.56 4.05
C ASP A 202 24.39 17.46 5.36
N LEU A 203 25.00 16.93 6.41
CA LEU A 203 24.41 16.89 7.75
C LEU A 203 24.91 18.01 8.65
N GLU A 204 25.87 18.83 8.19
CA GLU A 204 26.22 20.05 8.88
C GLU A 204 25.03 21.01 8.88
N ALA A 205 24.53 21.33 10.07
CA ALA A 205 23.40 22.24 10.23
C ALA A 205 23.77 23.66 9.75
N ASP A 206 22.86 24.30 9.01
CA ASP A 206 23.02 25.69 8.56
C ASP A 206 22.85 26.68 9.73
N ALA A 207 21.97 26.33 10.66
CA ALA A 207 21.72 27.08 11.87
C ALA A 207 21.20 26.20 13.03
N GLU A 208 21.24 26.75 14.23
CA GLU A 208 20.66 26.17 15.45
C GLU A 208 19.71 27.21 16.07
N PRO A 209 18.59 26.80 16.70
CA PRO A 209 17.74 27.72 17.44
C PRO A 209 18.48 28.42 18.59
N ASP A 210 18.16 29.70 18.78
CA ASP A 210 18.64 30.45 19.93
C ASP A 210 17.83 30.09 21.19
N GLY A 211 18.49 30.05 22.36
CA GLY A 211 17.80 29.97 23.66
C GLY A 211 17.74 28.57 24.25
N ASP A 212 16.54 28.09 24.55
CA ASP A 212 16.27 26.78 25.18
C ASP A 212 15.66 25.75 24.23
N LEU A 213 15.45 26.12 22.96
CA LEU A 213 15.12 25.18 21.88
C LEU A 213 16.39 24.47 21.43
N ILE A 214 16.32 23.16 21.28
CA ILE A 214 17.41 22.31 20.81
C ILE A 214 16.98 21.66 19.50
N GLY A 215 17.85 21.73 18.49
CA GLY A 215 17.60 21.17 17.18
C GLY A 215 18.50 21.80 16.11
N ASN A 216 18.40 21.28 14.89
CA ASN A 216 19.21 21.70 13.75
C ASN A 216 18.32 22.20 12.61
N VAL A 217 18.73 23.28 11.96
CA VAL A 217 18.06 23.82 10.77
C VAL A 217 18.85 23.47 9.52
N TYR A 218 18.13 23.00 8.52
CA TYR A 218 18.62 22.69 7.18
C TYR A 218 17.90 23.58 6.18
N GLU A 219 18.68 24.27 5.34
CA GLU A 219 18.19 25.21 4.35
C GLU A 219 18.40 24.69 2.92
N PRO A 220 17.49 25.02 1.99
CA PRO A 220 17.69 24.71 0.59
C PRO A 220 18.72 25.66 -0.03
N ASP A 221 19.63 25.13 -0.84
CA ASP A 221 20.70 25.90 -1.51
C ASP A 221 20.22 27.12 -2.33
N ASP A 222 18.99 27.04 -2.86
CA ASP A 222 18.56 27.86 -4.00
C ASP A 222 17.10 28.36 -3.89
N ALA A 223 16.46 28.35 -2.70
CA ALA A 223 15.07 28.82 -2.56
C ALA A 223 14.98 30.26 -2.03
N ALA A 224 14.15 31.09 -2.67
CA ALA A 224 13.77 32.38 -2.13
C ALA A 224 12.52 32.21 -1.26
N GLU A 225 12.67 32.40 0.04
CA GLU A 225 11.61 32.25 1.04
C GLU A 225 10.93 30.85 1.01
N PRO A 226 11.67 29.75 1.27
CA PRO A 226 11.10 28.39 1.35
C PRO A 226 10.05 28.21 2.47
N PRO A 227 9.05 27.32 2.28
CA PRO A 227 8.16 26.93 3.37
C PRO A 227 8.89 26.19 4.51
N GLY A 228 8.39 26.35 5.73
CA GLY A 228 8.95 25.73 6.94
C GLY A 228 8.37 24.35 7.25
N ILE A 229 9.21 23.40 7.66
CA ILE A 229 8.80 22.09 8.20
C ILE A 229 9.47 21.86 9.56
N VAL A 230 8.75 21.31 10.52
CA VAL A 230 9.32 20.78 11.77
C VAL A 230 9.28 19.25 11.72
N VAL A 231 10.42 18.62 11.98
CA VAL A 231 10.62 17.17 11.99
C VAL A 231 10.72 16.71 13.45
N LEU A 232 9.92 15.69 13.81
CA LEU A 232 9.77 15.18 15.16
C LEU A 232 10.24 13.72 15.24
N HIS A 233 11.21 13.44 16.11
CA HIS A 233 11.80 12.11 16.28
C HIS A 233 10.89 11.11 17.00
N GLY A 234 11.26 9.83 17.04
CA GLY A 234 10.53 8.79 17.78
C GLY A 234 10.89 8.71 19.27
N SER A 235 10.51 7.61 19.91
CA SER A 235 10.80 7.32 21.33
C SER A 235 12.27 7.04 21.63
N GLY A 236 13.14 6.96 20.61
CA GLY A 236 14.58 6.79 20.76
C GLY A 236 15.36 8.07 21.06
N GLY A 237 14.72 9.25 21.05
CA GLY A 237 15.39 10.53 21.39
C GLY A 237 16.32 11.09 20.31
N SER A 238 16.67 10.30 19.29
CA SER A 238 17.66 10.69 18.29
C SER A 238 17.11 11.69 17.27
N SER A 239 17.85 12.78 17.04
CA SER A 239 17.55 13.75 15.99
C SER A 239 17.36 13.08 14.63
N GLN A 240 16.45 13.63 13.83
CA GLN A 240 16.12 13.18 12.48
C GLN A 240 16.74 14.12 11.44
N ASP A 241 17.99 14.54 11.67
CA ASP A 241 18.76 15.44 10.79
C ASP A 241 18.78 14.97 9.34
N HIS A 242 18.90 13.67 9.12
CA HIS A 242 18.86 13.04 7.80
C HIS A 242 17.52 13.22 7.06
N VAL A 243 16.41 13.29 7.79
CA VAL A 243 15.09 13.62 7.23
C VAL A 243 15.00 15.09 6.89
N ALA A 244 15.46 15.95 7.80
CA ALA A 244 15.46 17.38 7.59
C ALA A 244 16.33 17.79 6.39
N ALA A 245 17.54 17.26 6.28
CA ALA A 245 18.45 17.54 5.18
C ALA A 245 17.91 17.07 3.82
N GLN A 246 17.27 15.89 3.74
CA GLN A 246 16.64 15.46 2.47
C GLN A 246 15.42 16.30 2.09
N LEU A 247 14.60 16.72 3.06
CA LEU A 247 13.49 17.64 2.79
C LEU A 247 14.03 19.03 2.37
N ALA A 248 15.17 19.47 2.89
CA ALA A 248 15.81 20.70 2.46
C ALA A 248 16.25 20.65 0.98
N GLU A 249 16.76 19.51 0.51
CA GLU A 249 17.02 19.28 -0.92
C GLU A 249 15.76 19.34 -1.80
N HIS A 250 14.56 19.23 -1.22
CA HIS A 250 13.27 19.43 -1.89
C HIS A 250 12.74 20.87 -1.78
N GLY A 251 13.55 21.79 -1.25
CA GLY A 251 13.26 23.23 -1.25
C GLY A 251 12.54 23.75 -0.02
N PHE A 252 12.54 22.99 1.09
CA PHE A 252 11.95 23.41 2.37
C PHE A 252 13.04 23.87 3.35
N THR A 253 12.74 24.83 4.23
CA THR A 253 13.58 25.06 5.41
C THR A 253 13.07 24.18 6.54
N VAL A 254 13.93 23.35 7.10
CA VAL A 254 13.49 22.25 7.96
C VAL A 254 14.20 22.30 9.31
N LEU A 255 13.42 22.30 10.38
CA LEU A 255 13.92 22.19 11.76
C LEU A 255 13.77 20.75 12.25
N ALA A 256 14.88 20.04 12.43
CA ALA A 256 14.93 18.80 13.19
C ALA A 256 14.88 19.13 14.68
N LEU A 257 13.69 19.02 15.30
CA LEU A 257 13.48 19.43 16.69
C LEU A 257 13.78 18.27 17.64
N GLU A 258 14.64 18.52 18.62
CA GLU A 258 14.85 17.63 19.76
C GLU A 258 13.99 18.08 20.95
N TYR A 259 13.36 17.14 21.64
CA TYR A 259 12.46 17.45 22.75
C TYR A 259 12.64 16.58 24.02
N PHE A 260 13.45 15.51 23.97
CA PHE A 260 13.95 14.77 25.14
C PHE A 260 15.25 14.01 24.78
N ASP A 261 15.96 13.48 25.77
CA ASP A 261 17.23 12.74 25.66
C ASP A 261 18.38 13.52 24.97
N GLY A 262 18.25 14.85 24.92
CA GLY A 262 19.25 15.77 24.36
C GLY A 262 19.83 16.74 25.40
N PRO A 263 20.93 17.44 25.08
CA PRO A 263 21.60 18.34 26.03
C PRO A 263 20.68 19.47 26.55
N GLY A 264 20.32 19.41 27.83
CA GLY A 264 19.48 20.43 28.47
C GLY A 264 17.97 20.19 28.33
N LEU A 265 17.58 19.10 27.69
CA LEU A 265 16.21 18.60 27.60
C LEU A 265 15.91 17.61 28.75
N PRO A 266 14.65 17.23 28.95
CA PRO A 266 14.30 16.11 29.83
C PRO A 266 14.99 14.82 29.40
N ASP A 267 15.40 13.99 30.38
CA ASP A 267 16.08 12.71 30.10
C ASP A 267 15.11 11.65 29.52
N ASP A 268 13.82 11.74 29.83
CA ASP A 268 12.80 10.76 29.47
C ASP A 268 11.62 11.42 28.74
N LEU A 269 10.93 10.64 27.90
CA LEU A 269 9.69 11.02 27.22
C LEU A 269 8.51 11.02 28.22
N VAL A 270 8.41 12.06 29.05
CA VAL A 270 7.40 12.15 30.11
C VAL A 270 6.81 13.55 30.17
N GLU A 271 5.50 13.67 29.97
CA GLU A 271 4.75 14.93 30.04
C GLU A 271 5.41 16.08 29.25
N ILE A 272 6.00 15.78 28.10
CA ILE A 272 6.69 16.79 27.27
C ILE A 272 5.66 17.88 26.87
N PRO A 273 5.93 19.15 27.18
CA PRO A 273 4.94 20.21 26.99
C PRO A 273 4.76 20.53 25.51
N LEU A 274 3.50 20.55 25.05
CA LEU A 274 3.18 20.92 23.67
C LEU A 274 3.59 22.37 23.36
N GLU A 275 3.67 23.23 24.37
CA GLU A 275 4.18 24.59 24.26
C GLU A 275 5.67 24.65 23.89
N TYR A 276 6.43 23.57 24.09
CA TYR A 276 7.79 23.49 23.55
C TYR A 276 7.77 23.40 22.01
N VAL A 277 6.86 22.59 21.46
CA VAL A 277 6.65 22.48 20.00
C VAL A 277 6.07 23.77 19.43
N GLU A 278 5.09 24.39 20.10
CA GLU A 278 4.53 25.68 19.68
C GLU A 278 5.61 26.77 19.58
N ARG A 279 6.53 26.83 20.55
CA ARG A 279 7.66 27.77 20.51
C ARG A 279 8.64 27.47 19.39
N ALA A 280 8.90 26.20 19.08
CA ALA A 280 9.73 25.81 17.94
C ALA A 280 9.10 26.24 16.61
N ILE A 281 7.79 26.05 16.45
CA ILE A 281 7.03 26.51 15.27
C ILE A 281 7.10 28.04 15.16
N GLY A 282 6.84 28.75 16.26
CA GLY A 282 6.92 30.21 16.30
C GLY A 282 8.32 30.74 15.96
N TRP A 283 9.36 30.08 16.45
CA TRP A 283 10.75 30.41 16.12
C TRP A 283 11.04 30.18 14.64
N LEU A 284 10.60 29.04 14.06
CA LEU A 284 10.82 28.73 12.65
C LEU A 284 10.09 29.71 11.73
N LEU A 285 8.87 30.14 12.07
CA LEU A 285 8.14 31.17 11.32
C LEU A 285 8.80 32.56 11.41
N GLU A 286 9.60 32.81 12.45
CA GLU A 286 10.40 34.04 12.59
C GLU A 286 11.81 33.90 11.97
N TYR A 287 12.20 32.70 11.52
CA TYR A 287 13.51 32.46 10.91
C TYR A 287 13.61 33.21 9.58
N ASP A 288 14.71 33.95 9.39
CA ASP A 288 14.95 34.80 8.21
C ASP A 288 14.97 33.93 6.95
N GLY A 289 13.88 33.93 6.18
CA GLY A 289 13.77 33.14 4.96
C GLY A 289 12.69 32.08 4.98
N VAL A 290 11.92 31.89 6.06
CA VAL A 290 10.75 31.01 6.02
C VAL A 290 9.52 31.76 5.49
N ALA A 291 8.80 31.15 4.54
CA ALA A 291 7.55 31.69 4.00
C ALA A 291 6.30 31.22 4.76
N GLY A 292 5.23 32.01 4.60
CA GLY A 292 3.90 31.67 5.10
C GLY A 292 3.69 32.04 6.56
N ASP A 293 2.52 31.67 7.07
CA ASP A 293 2.12 31.82 8.47
C ASP A 293 1.92 30.47 9.17
N ARG A 294 2.24 29.37 8.47
CA ARG A 294 2.09 27.99 8.92
C ARG A 294 3.28 27.15 8.50
N VAL A 295 3.57 26.11 9.28
CA VAL A 295 4.61 25.11 9.00
C VAL A 295 3.98 23.75 8.75
N GLY A 296 4.69 22.87 8.04
CA GLY A 296 4.38 21.45 8.00
C GLY A 296 4.94 20.73 9.22
N LEU A 297 4.30 19.64 9.66
CA LEU A 297 4.86 18.72 10.65
C LEU A 297 5.13 17.36 10.01
N TRP A 298 6.32 16.83 10.20
CA TRP A 298 6.67 15.44 9.90
C TRP A 298 7.03 14.74 11.21
N GLY A 299 6.52 13.54 11.43
CA GLY A 299 6.87 12.77 12.62
C GLY A 299 6.87 11.27 12.37
N VAL A 300 7.77 10.56 13.06
CA VAL A 300 7.87 9.09 13.01
C VAL A 300 7.57 8.47 14.36
N SER A 301 6.80 7.38 14.39
CA SER A 301 6.48 6.64 15.62
C SER A 301 5.83 7.57 16.66
N LYS A 302 6.40 7.70 17.87
CA LYS A 302 5.99 8.70 18.87
C LYS A 302 6.01 10.15 18.36
N GLY A 303 6.93 10.50 17.46
CA GLY A 303 6.92 11.81 16.79
C GLY A 303 5.73 11.95 15.85
N GLY A 304 5.25 10.85 15.25
CA GLY A 304 4.04 10.83 14.41
C GLY A 304 2.75 10.97 15.23
N GLU A 305 2.71 10.45 16.46
CA GLU A 305 1.66 10.73 17.46
C GLU A 305 1.69 12.22 17.87
N LEU A 306 2.88 12.75 18.19
CA LEU A 306 3.06 14.17 18.54
C LEU A 306 2.70 15.11 17.39
N ALA A 307 3.03 14.76 16.14
CA ALA A 307 2.69 15.56 14.97
C ALA A 307 1.17 15.69 14.79
N LEU A 308 0.44 14.60 14.99
CA LEU A 308 -1.04 14.60 14.94
C LEU A 308 -1.62 15.44 16.08
N LEU A 309 -1.13 15.26 17.31
CA LEU A 309 -1.59 16.02 18.48
C LEU A 309 -1.29 17.52 18.36
N ALA A 310 -0.07 17.88 17.96
CA ALA A 310 0.30 19.27 17.73
C ALA A 310 -0.51 19.89 16.59
N GLY A 311 -0.73 19.14 15.50
CA GLY A 311 -1.55 19.60 14.39
C GLY A 311 -3.00 19.88 14.77
N SER A 312 -3.57 19.12 15.71
CA SER A 312 -4.96 19.32 16.15
C SER A 312 -5.13 20.47 17.14
N GLU A 313 -4.06 20.89 17.81
CA GLU A 313 -4.12 21.89 18.89
C GLU A 313 -3.52 23.25 18.49
N LEU A 314 -2.66 23.29 17.47
CA LEU A 314 -1.89 24.49 17.10
C LEU A 314 -2.32 25.06 15.74
N ASP A 315 -2.87 26.29 15.74
CA ASP A 315 -3.33 27.00 14.54
C ASP A 315 -2.23 27.24 13.47
N ALA A 316 -0.96 27.28 13.90
CA ALA A 316 0.19 27.54 13.04
C ALA A 316 0.69 26.30 12.28
N VAL A 317 -0.07 25.20 12.30
CA VAL A 317 0.24 23.96 11.59
C VAL A 317 -0.61 23.85 10.32
N GLY A 318 0.05 23.51 9.21
CA GLY A 318 -0.59 23.19 7.93
C GLY A 318 -0.65 21.67 7.71
N PRO A 319 0.06 21.12 6.71
CA PRO A 319 0.10 19.69 6.46
C PRO A 319 0.80 18.91 7.58
N VAL A 320 0.27 17.72 7.89
CA VAL A 320 0.83 16.80 8.90
C VAL A 320 1.12 15.45 8.27
N VAL A 321 2.35 14.97 8.41
CA VAL A 321 2.79 13.64 7.96
C VAL A 321 3.14 12.80 9.20
N SER A 322 2.45 11.68 9.35
CA SER A 322 2.64 10.73 10.45
C SER A 322 3.10 9.38 9.89
N ILE A 323 4.38 9.03 10.12
CA ILE A 323 4.98 7.75 9.70
C ILE A 323 4.97 6.78 10.86
N ALA A 324 4.32 5.63 10.71
CA ALA A 324 4.11 4.61 11.74
C ALA A 324 3.64 5.20 13.09
N GLY A 325 2.85 6.29 13.05
CA GLY A 325 2.41 7.03 14.22
C GLY A 325 1.16 6.45 14.89
N SER A 326 0.54 7.24 15.77
CA SER A 326 -0.65 6.82 16.52
C SER A 326 -1.74 7.89 16.56
N GLY A 327 -2.99 7.49 16.29
CA GLY A 327 -4.18 8.30 16.57
C GLY A 327 -4.63 8.27 18.03
N ILE A 328 -3.90 7.58 18.90
CA ILE A 328 -4.13 7.48 20.35
C ILE A 328 -2.89 8.01 21.06
N VAL A 329 -3.10 8.78 22.13
CA VAL A 329 -2.02 9.19 23.02
C VAL A 329 -1.66 8.05 23.96
N TRP A 330 -0.37 7.73 24.04
CA TRP A 330 0.13 6.65 24.90
C TRP A 330 0.97 7.16 26.06
N GLU A 331 0.99 6.36 27.14
CA GLU A 331 1.91 6.50 28.26
C GLU A 331 3.35 6.75 27.79
N GLY A 332 4.07 7.59 28.54
CA GLY A 332 5.46 7.95 28.28
C GLY A 332 6.46 6.87 28.68
N GLY A 333 7.74 7.25 28.69
CA GLY A 333 8.86 6.42 29.13
C GLY A 333 9.97 6.28 28.09
N SER A 334 11.19 6.04 28.57
CA SER A 334 12.39 5.81 27.75
C SER A 334 12.60 4.33 27.38
N SER A 335 11.83 3.41 27.99
CA SER A 335 11.86 1.99 27.62
C SER A 335 10.55 1.29 28.00
N ALA A 336 10.28 0.15 27.34
CA ALA A 336 9.13 -0.69 27.68
C ALA A 336 9.19 -1.29 29.11
N ASP A 337 10.37 -1.25 29.75
CA ASP A 337 10.62 -1.81 31.08
C ASP A 337 10.53 -0.77 32.22
N ASP A 338 10.53 0.53 31.90
CA ASP A 338 10.48 1.63 32.86
C ASP A 338 9.41 2.65 32.45
N LEU A 339 8.18 2.36 32.85
CA LEU A 339 7.01 3.18 32.52
C LEU A 339 6.67 4.12 33.69
N PRO A 340 6.47 5.42 33.41
CA PRO A 340 6.30 6.44 34.43
C PRO A 340 4.88 6.53 35.01
N GLU A 341 3.92 5.72 34.54
CA GLU A 341 2.50 5.78 34.91
C GLU A 341 1.86 7.15 34.61
N THR A 342 2.32 7.80 33.54
CA THR A 342 1.80 9.09 33.06
C THR A 342 2.04 9.27 31.55
N SER A 343 1.35 10.23 30.95
CA SER A 343 1.36 10.53 29.52
C SER A 343 2.74 10.92 28.99
N SER A 344 2.93 10.70 27.69
CA SER A 344 4.08 11.24 26.95
C SER A 344 4.04 12.76 26.87
N TRP A 345 2.84 13.37 26.89
CA TRP A 345 2.61 14.77 26.53
C TRP A 345 1.86 15.53 27.62
N SER A 346 2.08 16.85 27.70
CA SER A 346 1.27 17.75 28.52
C SER A 346 0.80 18.97 27.74
N ILE A 347 -0.36 19.50 28.13
CA ILE A 347 -0.94 20.75 27.61
C ILE A 347 -1.34 21.59 28.82
N ASP A 348 -0.95 22.87 28.84
CA ASP A 348 -1.15 23.79 29.97
C ASP A 348 -0.56 23.28 31.30
N GLY A 349 0.41 22.36 31.23
CA GLY A 349 1.04 21.69 32.36
C GLY A 349 0.20 20.56 32.99
N ASP A 350 -0.92 20.18 32.38
CA ASP A 350 -1.68 18.98 32.74
C ASP A 350 -1.34 17.84 31.75
N PRO A 351 -1.18 16.57 32.21
CA PRO A 351 -0.95 15.44 31.32
C PRO A 351 -2.12 15.24 30.34
N VAL A 352 -1.82 15.01 29.08
CA VAL A 352 -2.82 14.65 28.07
C VAL A 352 -3.36 13.25 28.39
N PRO A 353 -4.67 12.99 28.36
CA PRO A 353 -5.22 11.66 28.60
C PRO A 353 -4.55 10.61 27.70
N ASP A 354 -4.18 9.48 28.29
CA ASP A 354 -3.41 8.43 27.61
C ASP A 354 -3.94 7.03 27.89
N VAL A 355 -3.57 6.09 27.02
CA VAL A 355 -3.75 4.66 27.29
C VAL A 355 -2.52 4.11 28.00
N SER A 356 -2.75 3.57 29.21
CA SER A 356 -1.73 2.98 30.07
C SER A 356 -1.25 1.62 29.56
N LEU A 357 0.06 1.48 29.40
CA LEU A 357 0.74 0.21 29.14
C LEU A 357 1.13 -0.49 30.45
N SER A 358 1.21 0.25 31.55
CA SER A 358 1.51 -0.24 32.90
C SER A 358 0.45 -1.20 33.43
N ASP A 359 -0.80 -1.09 32.95
CA ASP A 359 -1.90 -1.97 33.35
C ASP A 359 -1.89 -3.35 32.67
N VAL A 360 -1.05 -3.54 31.64
CA VAL A 360 -0.99 -4.76 30.83
C VAL A 360 0.19 -5.65 31.26
N GLN A 361 -0.08 -6.94 31.48
CA GLN A 361 0.97 -7.92 31.71
C GLN A 361 1.58 -8.36 30.37
N TRP A 362 2.85 -8.08 30.17
CA TRP A 362 3.57 -8.47 28.96
C TRP A 362 4.83 -9.28 29.27
N GLU A 363 5.08 -10.28 28.45
CA GLU A 363 6.28 -11.13 28.55
C GLU A 363 7.36 -10.54 27.62
N PRO A 364 8.59 -10.26 28.11
CA PRO A 364 9.63 -9.60 27.32
C PRO A 364 10.03 -10.28 26.01
N GLU A 365 9.73 -11.57 25.84
CA GLU A 365 10.01 -12.32 24.61
C GLU A 365 8.90 -12.25 23.54
N ALA A 366 7.74 -11.67 23.85
CA ALA A 366 6.66 -11.43 22.89
C ALA A 366 6.90 -10.14 22.08
N PRO A 367 6.37 -9.99 20.86
CA PRO A 367 6.40 -8.73 20.13
C PRO A 367 5.80 -7.60 20.99
N LEU A 368 6.39 -6.41 20.91
CA LEU A 368 5.90 -5.26 21.68
C LEU A 368 4.51 -4.83 21.19
N ALA A 369 4.21 -5.03 19.91
CA ALA A 369 2.90 -4.77 19.33
C ALA A 369 1.75 -5.54 20.00
N GLU A 370 2.02 -6.73 20.57
CA GLU A 370 1.01 -7.48 21.34
C GLU A 370 0.62 -6.75 22.62
N ARG A 371 1.57 -6.07 23.29
CA ARG A 371 1.29 -5.28 24.51
C ARG A 371 0.37 -4.10 24.22
N PHE A 372 0.67 -3.33 23.17
CA PHE A 372 -0.17 -2.22 22.72
C PHE A 372 -1.55 -2.70 22.29
N THR A 373 -1.62 -3.83 21.58
CA THR A 373 -2.88 -4.45 21.17
C THR A 373 -3.74 -4.84 22.38
N GLU A 374 -3.15 -5.49 23.39
CA GLU A 374 -3.86 -5.86 24.61
C GLU A 374 -4.31 -4.63 25.41
N ALA A 375 -3.49 -3.57 25.48
CA ALA A 375 -3.86 -2.31 26.12
C ALA A 375 -5.08 -1.66 25.43
N LEU A 376 -5.09 -1.59 24.09
CA LEU A 376 -6.24 -1.09 23.34
C LEU A 376 -7.52 -1.93 23.57
N GLU A 377 -7.39 -3.25 23.66
CA GLU A 377 -8.54 -4.15 23.80
C GLU A 377 -9.13 -4.19 25.21
N THR A 378 -8.33 -3.80 26.21
CA THR A 378 -8.71 -3.85 27.62
C THR A 378 -9.04 -2.48 28.21
N ALA A 379 -8.62 -1.39 27.57
CA ALA A 379 -8.98 -0.04 27.96
C ALA A 379 -10.50 0.18 27.94
N GLU A 380 -10.99 0.92 28.93
CA GLU A 380 -12.39 1.35 28.97
C GLU A 380 -12.68 2.35 27.84
N LEU A 381 -13.91 2.36 27.33
CA LEU A 381 -14.27 3.18 26.17
C LEU A 381 -14.11 4.68 26.39
N ASP A 382 -14.36 5.17 27.61
CA ASP A 382 -14.16 6.58 27.97
C ASP A 382 -12.68 6.95 27.99
N VAL A 383 -11.80 6.06 28.47
CA VAL A 383 -10.34 6.25 28.39
C VAL A 383 -9.88 6.31 26.93
N LEU A 384 -10.36 5.40 26.09
CA LEU A 384 -10.03 5.41 24.66
C LEU A 384 -10.53 6.69 23.97
N GLU A 385 -11.75 7.13 24.26
CA GLU A 385 -12.32 8.36 23.68
C GLU A 385 -11.52 9.60 24.10
N ASP A 386 -11.16 9.72 25.38
CA ASP A 386 -10.39 10.84 25.92
C ASP A 386 -8.93 10.86 25.40
N ALA A 387 -8.32 9.68 25.21
CA ALA A 387 -6.94 9.56 24.70
C ALA A 387 -6.85 9.62 23.16
N THR A 388 -7.97 9.61 22.45
CA THR A 388 -7.96 9.70 20.98
C THR A 388 -7.63 11.12 20.54
N VAL A 389 -6.63 11.25 19.67
CA VAL A 389 -6.21 12.54 19.11
C VAL A 389 -7.34 13.12 18.25
N PRO A 390 -7.75 14.39 18.46
CA PRO A 390 -8.83 15.03 17.69
C PRO A 390 -8.33 15.51 16.31
N VAL A 391 -7.88 14.57 15.49
CA VAL A 391 -7.26 14.84 14.18
C VAL A 391 -8.16 15.58 13.19
N GLU A 392 -9.47 15.56 13.39
CA GLU A 392 -10.42 16.36 12.60
C GLU A 392 -10.24 17.87 12.76
N GLU A 393 -9.57 18.34 13.82
CA GLU A 393 -9.28 19.75 14.06
C GLU A 393 -8.02 20.23 13.31
N ILE A 394 -7.28 19.32 12.65
CA ILE A 394 -6.09 19.68 11.87
C ILE A 394 -6.48 20.56 10.67
N GLY A 395 -5.91 21.77 10.61
CA GLY A 395 -6.23 22.79 9.61
C GLY A 395 -5.62 22.60 8.20
N GLY A 396 -5.01 21.44 7.93
CA GLY A 396 -4.31 21.11 6.69
C GLY A 396 -4.41 19.62 6.34
N PRO A 397 -3.84 19.19 5.20
CA PRO A 397 -3.94 17.81 4.77
C PRO A 397 -3.10 16.88 5.67
N VAL A 398 -3.61 15.67 5.91
CA VAL A 398 -2.95 14.66 6.75
C VAL A 398 -2.51 13.48 5.90
N LEU A 399 -1.23 13.12 5.95
CA LEU A 399 -0.72 11.88 5.38
C LEU A 399 -0.37 10.90 6.49
N LEU A 400 -1.07 9.77 6.50
CA LEU A 400 -0.81 8.64 7.39
C LEU A 400 -0.06 7.57 6.60
N VAL A 401 1.04 7.05 7.14
CA VAL A 401 1.83 5.98 6.52
C VAL A 401 2.07 4.88 7.55
N SER A 402 1.63 3.65 7.29
CA SER A 402 1.76 2.53 8.24
C SER A 402 2.17 1.22 7.59
N GLY A 403 2.99 0.44 8.29
CA GLY A 403 3.26 -0.95 7.96
C GLY A 403 2.23 -1.89 8.57
N GLY A 404 1.68 -2.81 7.78
CA GLY A 404 0.70 -3.81 8.23
C GLY A 404 1.33 -4.97 9.01
N ASN A 405 2.65 -5.13 8.92
CA ASN A 405 3.41 -6.14 9.64
C ASN A 405 4.42 -5.50 10.62
N ASP A 406 3.98 -4.47 11.33
CA ASP A 406 4.74 -3.77 12.38
C ASP A 406 4.79 -4.60 13.69
N ASP A 407 6.00 -4.97 14.12
CA ASP A 407 6.23 -5.75 15.35
C ASP A 407 6.44 -4.87 16.61
N LEU A 408 6.62 -3.54 16.46
CA LEU A 408 6.83 -2.61 17.58
C LEU A 408 5.52 -2.15 18.18
N TRP A 409 4.60 -1.68 17.35
CA TRP A 409 3.22 -1.37 17.76
C TRP A 409 2.26 -1.55 16.57
N PRO A 410 0.94 -1.73 16.77
CA PRO A 410 0.03 -2.00 15.66
C PRO A 410 -0.28 -0.73 14.85
N ALA A 411 0.72 -0.16 14.16
CA ALA A 411 0.66 1.15 13.50
C ALA A 411 -0.53 1.30 12.54
N GLU A 412 -0.82 0.28 11.72
CA GLU A 412 -2.01 0.29 10.85
C GLU A 412 -3.30 0.52 11.65
N ARG A 413 -3.49 -0.24 12.75
CA ARG A 413 -4.66 -0.12 13.61
C ARG A 413 -4.70 1.23 14.32
N LEU A 414 -3.55 1.73 14.77
CA LEU A 414 -3.45 3.01 15.47
C LEU A 414 -3.74 4.21 14.56
N GLN A 415 -3.25 4.18 13.32
CA GLN A 415 -3.52 5.22 12.34
C GLN A 415 -4.92 5.09 11.73
N ALA A 416 -5.49 3.88 11.65
CA ALA A 416 -6.88 3.70 11.25
C ALA A 416 -7.86 4.45 12.18
N ILE A 417 -7.56 4.57 13.48
CA ILE A 417 -8.37 5.37 14.41
C ILE A 417 -8.38 6.86 13.99
N ALA A 418 -7.23 7.40 13.59
CA ALA A 418 -7.16 8.77 13.06
C ALA A 418 -7.87 8.88 11.70
N ALA A 419 -7.63 7.92 10.80
CA ALA A 419 -8.25 7.88 9.48
C ALA A 419 -9.79 7.84 9.56
N ASP A 420 -10.35 7.01 10.45
CA ASP A 420 -11.81 6.90 10.67
C ASP A 420 -12.42 8.23 11.14
N ARG A 421 -11.70 8.99 11.99
CA ARG A 421 -12.14 10.33 12.42
C ARG A 421 -12.09 11.34 11.29
N LEU A 422 -11.01 11.34 10.52
CA LEU A 422 -10.83 12.22 9.36
C LEU A 422 -11.87 11.91 8.27
N GLU A 423 -12.21 10.63 8.04
CA GLU A 423 -13.26 10.23 7.10
C GLU A 423 -14.65 10.67 7.56
N ALA A 424 -14.91 10.63 8.87
CA ALA A 424 -16.17 11.06 9.45
C ALA A 424 -16.34 12.59 9.49
N ALA A 425 -15.26 13.35 9.39
CA ALA A 425 -15.25 14.79 9.47
C ALA A 425 -15.47 15.47 8.11
N ASP A 426 -16.43 16.39 8.05
CA ASP A 426 -16.69 17.17 6.84
C ASP A 426 -15.55 18.17 6.58
N GLY A 427 -14.82 17.99 5.46
CA GLY A 427 -13.83 18.95 4.99
C GLY A 427 -12.37 18.61 5.32
N SER A 428 -12.12 17.51 6.01
CA SER A 428 -10.78 16.95 6.17
C SER A 428 -10.23 16.47 4.83
N SER A 429 -8.93 16.64 4.62
CA SER A 429 -8.19 16.11 3.48
C SER A 429 -7.13 15.16 4.02
N PHE A 430 -7.19 13.89 3.66
CA PHE A 430 -6.20 12.94 4.14
C PHE A 430 -5.99 11.78 3.17
N ASP A 431 -4.83 11.16 3.27
CA ASP A 431 -4.50 9.89 2.65
C ASP A 431 -3.91 8.95 3.72
N HIS A 432 -4.21 7.65 3.62
CA HIS A 432 -3.63 6.61 4.48
C HIS A 432 -2.98 5.53 3.62
N LEU A 433 -1.65 5.55 3.57
CA LEU A 433 -0.82 4.57 2.87
C LEU A 433 -0.54 3.39 3.81
N VAL A 434 -1.11 2.24 3.48
CA VAL A 434 -0.93 0.99 4.23
C VAL A 434 -0.11 0.01 3.40
N TYR A 435 1.04 -0.40 3.93
CA TYR A 435 1.93 -1.36 3.30
C TYR A 435 1.90 -2.68 4.08
N ASP A 436 1.07 -3.62 3.64
CA ASP A 436 0.79 -4.90 4.33
C ASP A 436 2.05 -5.66 4.77
N ASP A 437 3.07 -5.71 3.91
CA ASP A 437 4.31 -6.45 4.14
C ASP A 437 5.44 -5.59 4.73
N ALA A 438 5.19 -4.32 5.05
CA ALA A 438 6.17 -3.44 5.68
C ALA A 438 6.07 -3.45 7.21
N GLY A 439 7.18 -3.17 7.87
CA GLY A 439 7.28 -3.07 9.32
C GLY A 439 7.15 -1.62 9.83
N HIS A 440 7.62 -1.40 11.05
CA HIS A 440 7.68 -0.08 11.67
C HIS A 440 8.63 0.90 10.95
N GLY A 441 9.75 0.37 10.44
CA GLY A 441 10.83 1.14 9.84
C GLY A 441 10.59 1.49 8.38
N ILE A 442 9.58 2.34 8.11
CA ILE A 442 9.37 2.93 6.78
C ILE A 442 10.27 4.17 6.68
N PHE A 443 11.52 3.91 6.27
CA PHE A 443 12.55 4.94 6.13
C PHE A 443 12.57 5.52 4.71
N GLN A 444 13.36 6.58 4.54
CA GLN A 444 13.67 7.16 3.23
C GLN A 444 14.14 6.11 2.21
N PRO A 445 13.92 6.33 0.91
CA PRO A 445 14.12 5.32 -0.12
C PRO A 445 15.60 5.03 -0.41
N TYR A 446 15.82 3.83 -0.96
CA TYR A 446 17.06 3.40 -1.64
C TYR A 446 18.32 3.21 -0.79
N PHE A 447 18.15 2.94 0.51
CA PHE A 447 19.22 2.46 1.38
C PHE A 447 19.22 0.93 1.50
N PRO A 448 20.37 0.29 1.77
CA PRO A 448 20.40 -1.13 2.11
C PRO A 448 19.47 -1.43 3.28
N LEU A 449 18.61 -2.44 3.09
CA LEU A 449 17.58 -2.80 4.05
C LEU A 449 17.95 -4.05 4.86
N GLU A 450 19.10 -4.67 4.60
CA GLU A 450 19.53 -5.82 5.39
C GLU A 450 19.69 -5.41 6.86
N GLU A 451 19.14 -6.21 7.78
CA GLU A 451 19.17 -5.94 9.22
C GLU A 451 18.64 -4.54 9.63
N THR A 452 17.68 -3.96 8.90
CA THR A 452 16.94 -2.71 9.21
C THR A 452 16.24 -2.66 10.59
N TYR A 453 16.36 -3.71 11.40
CA TYR A 453 16.72 -3.71 12.84
C TYR A 453 16.17 -5.01 13.48
N GLY A 454 16.97 -6.07 13.52
CA GLY A 454 16.69 -7.29 14.31
C GLY A 454 15.33 -7.97 14.11
N ALA A 455 15.01 -8.96 14.94
CA ALA A 455 13.63 -9.45 15.08
C ALA A 455 12.90 -8.48 16.01
N GLY A 456 12.22 -7.47 15.47
CA GLY A 456 11.49 -6.51 16.32
C GLY A 456 10.78 -5.35 15.63
N TYR A 457 11.17 -4.95 14.41
CA TYR A 457 10.47 -3.91 13.64
C TYR A 457 9.43 -4.49 12.67
N GLY A 458 9.50 -5.79 12.39
CA GLY A 458 8.60 -6.47 11.47
C GLY A 458 8.86 -6.13 10.00
N GLY A 459 7.91 -6.52 9.15
CA GLY A 459 8.04 -6.39 7.69
C GLY A 459 8.97 -7.39 7.01
N SER A 460 8.88 -7.46 5.69
CA SER A 460 9.83 -8.16 4.82
C SER A 460 10.76 -7.14 4.14
N VAL A 461 11.95 -7.55 3.73
CA VAL A 461 12.87 -6.66 2.98
C VAL A 461 12.20 -6.09 1.73
N ALA A 462 11.42 -6.91 1.01
CA ALA A 462 10.66 -6.48 -0.16
C ALA A 462 9.54 -5.48 0.20
N GLY A 463 8.75 -5.77 1.22
CA GLY A 463 7.68 -4.87 1.67
C GLY A 463 8.22 -3.52 2.17
N ASN A 464 9.34 -3.53 2.89
CA ASN A 464 10.02 -2.31 3.32
C ASN A 464 10.61 -1.55 2.11
N ALA A 465 11.14 -2.24 1.10
CA ALA A 465 11.65 -1.63 -0.12
C ALA A 465 10.55 -0.91 -0.91
N ASP A 466 9.42 -1.60 -1.14
CA ASP A 466 8.25 -1.03 -1.82
C ASP A 466 7.67 0.15 -1.03
N ALA A 467 7.52 0.01 0.29
CA ALA A 467 7.05 1.10 1.15
C ALA A 467 7.98 2.31 1.11
N ALA A 468 9.30 2.10 1.24
CA ALA A 468 10.28 3.17 1.19
C ALA A 468 10.22 3.92 -0.15
N HIS A 469 10.10 3.18 -1.28
CA HIS A 469 9.99 3.75 -2.62
C HIS A 469 8.71 4.58 -2.82
N ASP A 470 7.56 4.06 -2.39
CA ASP A 470 6.24 4.63 -2.69
C ASP A 470 5.87 5.79 -1.75
N HIS A 471 6.19 5.70 -0.45
CA HIS A 471 5.74 6.70 0.51
C HIS A 471 6.48 8.04 0.36
N TRP A 472 7.77 8.05 0.01
CA TRP A 472 8.59 9.24 0.08
C TRP A 472 8.17 10.35 -0.90
N PRO A 473 7.84 10.05 -2.17
CA PRO A 473 7.22 11.05 -3.05
C PRO A 473 5.91 11.63 -2.48
N ALA A 474 5.08 10.81 -1.82
CA ALA A 474 3.86 11.28 -1.19
C ALA A 474 4.13 12.19 0.02
N VAL A 475 5.19 11.93 0.80
CA VAL A 475 5.65 12.81 1.89
C VAL A 475 6.04 14.18 1.34
N VAL A 476 6.84 14.22 0.28
CA VAL A 476 7.26 15.49 -0.35
C VAL A 476 6.05 16.23 -0.93
N ASP A 477 5.13 15.52 -1.59
CA ASP A 477 3.92 16.11 -2.18
C ASP A 477 2.96 16.67 -1.12
N ALA A 478 2.81 16.01 0.03
CA ALA A 478 1.97 16.49 1.13
C ALA A 478 2.40 17.90 1.60
N PHE A 479 3.71 18.16 1.66
CA PHE A 479 4.26 19.48 2.02
C PHE A 479 4.21 20.51 0.90
N SER A 480 4.01 20.09 -0.36
CA SER A 480 3.85 21.02 -1.49
C SER A 480 2.60 21.92 -1.35
N THR A 481 1.66 21.53 -0.49
CA THR A 481 0.44 22.29 -0.17
C THR A 481 0.71 23.55 0.66
N LEU A 482 1.89 23.68 1.27
CA LEU A 482 2.32 24.92 1.91
C LEU A 482 2.45 26.04 0.86
N GLU A 483 2.04 27.26 1.22
CA GLU A 483 2.07 28.38 0.28
C GLU A 483 3.50 28.80 -0.06
N TRP A 484 3.96 28.45 -1.26
CA TRP A 484 5.18 29.01 -1.82
C TRP A 484 4.93 30.45 -2.31
N PRO A 485 5.76 31.43 -1.93
CA PRO A 485 5.78 32.70 -2.63
C PRO A 485 6.29 32.46 -4.07
N ARG A 486 5.39 32.41 -5.06
CA ARG A 486 5.73 32.14 -6.47
C ARG A 486 6.88 33.03 -6.99
N PRO A 487 7.78 32.55 -7.88
CA PRO A 487 8.14 31.15 -8.15
C PRO A 487 9.66 30.88 -8.19
N PHE A 488 10.10 29.78 -7.57
CA PHE A 488 11.36 29.11 -7.89
C PHE A 488 11.08 27.75 -8.54
N ARG A 489 10.96 27.76 -9.88
CA ARG A 489 11.52 26.78 -10.86
C ARG A 489 10.76 26.85 -12.19
N GLU A 490 11.17 27.84 -13.00
CA GLU A 490 11.62 27.62 -14.38
C GLU A 490 13.10 28.01 -14.41
N ARG A 491 14.01 27.08 -14.72
CA ARG A 491 15.34 27.43 -15.22
C ARG A 491 15.76 26.47 -16.33
N ILE A 492 15.18 26.71 -17.51
CA ILE A 492 15.78 26.37 -18.79
C ILE A 492 16.86 27.42 -19.09
N TYR A 493 18.06 26.98 -19.48
CA TYR A 493 19.15 27.85 -19.92
C TYR A 493 18.72 28.72 -21.12
N LYS A 494 18.85 30.05 -20.98
CA LYS A 494 18.62 31.01 -22.06
C LYS A 494 19.92 31.35 -22.78
N GLN A 495 20.01 31.00 -24.07
CA GLN A 495 20.97 31.62 -24.98
C GLN A 495 20.24 32.11 -26.25
N GLY A 496 20.07 33.44 -26.38
CA GLY A 496 19.80 34.12 -27.65
C GLY A 496 18.43 34.78 -27.82
N ASP A 497 18.44 36.10 -27.95
CA ASP A 497 17.33 36.96 -28.39
C ASP A 497 16.86 36.61 -29.81
N TYR A 498 15.55 36.58 -30.11
CA TYR A 498 14.86 37.20 -31.28
C TYR A 498 13.35 36.86 -31.27
N TRP A 499 12.50 37.85 -31.57
CA TRP A 499 11.04 37.72 -31.71
C TRP A 499 10.62 37.40 -33.16
N TRP A 500 9.65 36.49 -33.36
CA TRP A 500 8.75 36.47 -34.53
C TRP A 500 7.32 36.02 -34.14
N VAL A 501 6.32 36.77 -34.62
CA VAL A 501 4.91 36.37 -34.67
C VAL A 501 4.61 35.94 -36.11
N MET A 502 4.06 34.74 -36.34
CA MET A 502 2.97 34.43 -37.30
C MET A 502 2.61 32.94 -37.31
N THR A 503 1.40 32.64 -36.82
CA THR A 503 0.39 31.67 -37.28
C THR A 503 0.81 30.53 -38.22
N ALA A 504 0.77 29.29 -37.70
CA ALA A 504 0.37 28.08 -38.42
C ALA A 504 -0.01 27.00 -37.38
N THR A 505 -1.20 26.42 -37.51
CA THR A 505 -1.66 25.22 -36.80
C THR A 505 -0.74 24.04 -37.15
N ASP A 506 0.10 23.64 -36.20
CA ASP A 506 0.98 22.47 -36.27
C ASP A 506 0.38 21.33 -35.42
N PRO A 507 0.09 20.14 -35.96
CA PRO A 507 -0.45 19.02 -35.19
C PRO A 507 0.50 18.50 -34.10
N GLU A 508 1.79 18.85 -34.17
CA GLU A 508 2.79 18.53 -33.14
C GLU A 508 2.77 19.52 -31.95
N ARG A 509 1.93 20.55 -31.99
CA ARG A 509 1.81 21.60 -30.96
C ARG A 509 0.38 21.77 -30.44
N SER A 510 -0.32 20.67 -30.26
CA SER A 510 -1.71 20.69 -29.80
C SER A 510 -1.74 20.41 -28.29
N GLY A 511 -2.08 21.40 -27.44
CA GLY A 511 -2.24 21.18 -26.00
C GLY A 511 -3.25 20.06 -25.69
N TRP A 512 -3.24 19.49 -24.48
CA TRP A 512 -4.03 18.30 -24.13
C TRP A 512 -5.54 18.43 -24.43
N PHE A 513 -6.08 19.65 -24.34
CA PHE A 513 -7.49 19.99 -24.64
C PHE A 513 -7.72 20.65 -26.00
N SER A 514 -6.71 20.74 -26.86
CA SER A 514 -6.79 21.45 -28.14
C SER A 514 -7.81 20.92 -29.15
N ALA A 515 -8.25 19.67 -28.97
CA ALA A 515 -9.27 19.03 -29.79
C ALA A 515 -10.70 19.17 -29.23
N VAL A 516 -10.87 19.79 -28.05
CA VAL A 516 -12.12 19.86 -27.31
C VAL A 516 -12.48 21.32 -27.03
N ASP A 517 -13.77 21.63 -27.05
CA ASP A 517 -14.27 22.92 -26.59
C ASP A 517 -14.08 22.98 -25.06
N PRO A 518 -13.33 23.95 -24.50
CA PRO A 518 -13.11 24.06 -23.04
C PRO A 518 -14.41 24.19 -22.22
N THR A 519 -15.52 24.57 -22.87
CA THR A 519 -16.83 24.67 -22.22
C THR A 519 -17.66 23.38 -22.25
N ASP A 520 -17.19 22.34 -22.96
CA ASP A 520 -17.81 21.02 -23.04
C ASP A 520 -17.13 20.05 -22.06
N LEU A 521 -17.57 20.09 -20.80
CA LEU A 521 -17.03 19.28 -19.71
C LEU A 521 -17.16 17.77 -19.93
N GLU A 522 -18.17 17.33 -20.68
CA GLU A 522 -18.37 15.89 -20.96
C GLU A 522 -17.30 15.39 -21.94
N ALA A 523 -17.04 16.16 -23.01
CA ALA A 523 -15.98 15.87 -23.95
C ALA A 523 -14.58 16.01 -23.31
N ALA A 524 -14.38 16.99 -22.42
CA ALA A 524 -13.11 17.18 -21.72
C ALA A 524 -12.83 16.03 -20.74
N ALA A 525 -13.84 15.60 -19.98
CA ALA A 525 -13.76 14.42 -19.12
C ALA A 525 -13.45 13.15 -19.92
N GLU A 526 -14.05 12.97 -21.10
CA GLU A 526 -13.76 11.82 -21.96
C GLU A 526 -12.30 11.81 -22.44
N VAL A 527 -11.74 12.97 -22.78
CA VAL A 527 -10.32 13.10 -23.13
C VAL A 527 -9.42 12.81 -21.94
N VAL A 528 -9.80 13.17 -20.72
CA VAL A 528 -9.04 12.76 -19.52
C VAL A 528 -9.06 11.24 -19.34
N ARG A 529 -10.23 10.59 -19.48
CA ARG A 529 -10.38 9.13 -19.25
C ARG A 529 -9.76 8.26 -20.35
N THR A 530 -9.80 8.73 -21.59
CA THR A 530 -9.44 7.92 -22.77
C THR A 530 -8.22 8.43 -23.51
N GLY A 531 -7.90 9.71 -23.33
CA GLY A 531 -6.79 10.38 -23.98
C GLY A 531 -5.45 9.81 -23.53
N SER A 532 -4.50 9.91 -24.44
CA SER A 532 -3.14 9.52 -24.18
C SER A 532 -2.16 10.26 -25.05
N ALA A 533 -0.92 10.40 -24.58
CA ALA A 533 0.21 10.90 -25.36
C ALA A 533 1.32 9.86 -25.38
N ASP A 534 2.28 9.96 -26.30
CA ASP A 534 3.39 9.01 -26.37
C ASP A 534 4.58 9.43 -25.48
N GLU A 535 4.52 10.62 -24.88
CA GLU A 535 5.53 11.19 -23.98
C GLU A 535 4.91 12.32 -23.12
N PRO A 536 5.45 12.61 -21.93
CA PRO A 536 5.09 13.82 -21.18
C PRO A 536 5.46 15.09 -21.96
N ARG A 537 4.58 16.09 -21.99
CA ARG A 537 4.83 17.39 -22.65
C ARG A 537 4.42 18.54 -21.75
N ASP A 538 4.93 19.73 -22.06
CA ASP A 538 4.52 20.98 -21.43
C ASP A 538 3.13 21.40 -21.93
N TRP A 539 2.11 20.67 -21.48
CA TRP A 539 0.72 20.87 -21.87
C TRP A 539 0.17 22.26 -21.57
N PRO A 540 0.50 22.91 -20.44
CA PRO A 540 0.12 24.30 -20.18
C PRO A 540 0.71 25.25 -21.23
N ALA A 541 2.03 25.19 -21.51
CA ALA A 541 2.63 26.05 -22.52
C ALA A 541 2.07 25.78 -23.91
N LEU A 542 1.87 24.51 -24.27
CA LEU A 542 1.25 24.13 -25.54
C LEU A 542 -0.20 24.59 -25.65
N ALA A 543 -0.98 24.57 -24.57
CA ALA A 543 -2.35 25.08 -24.54
C ALA A 543 -2.38 26.61 -24.74
N VAL A 544 -1.46 27.35 -24.13
CA VAL A 544 -1.34 28.80 -24.31
C VAL A 544 -0.84 29.15 -25.72
N GLU A 545 0.20 28.46 -26.21
CA GLU A 545 0.73 28.67 -27.57
C GLU A 545 -0.29 28.35 -28.66
N SER A 546 -1.15 27.35 -28.43
CA SER A 546 -2.21 26.96 -29.36
C SER A 546 -3.49 27.79 -29.21
N GLY A 547 -3.60 28.64 -28.19
CA GLY A 547 -4.75 29.51 -27.93
C GLY A 547 -5.97 28.78 -27.36
N VAL A 548 -5.74 27.65 -26.70
CA VAL A 548 -6.76 26.86 -25.99
C VAL A 548 -7.07 27.47 -24.62
N ALA A 549 -6.08 28.09 -24.00
CA ALA A 549 -6.20 28.90 -22.79
C ALA A 549 -5.43 30.22 -23.01
N ASP A 550 -5.89 31.32 -22.41
CA ASP A 550 -5.23 32.62 -22.50
C ASP A 550 -3.91 32.65 -21.68
N ASP A 551 -3.85 31.86 -20.62
CA ASP A 551 -2.67 31.63 -19.79
C ASP A 551 -2.69 30.24 -19.11
N ALA A 552 -1.62 29.92 -18.38
CA ALA A 552 -1.50 28.62 -17.70
C ALA A 552 -2.53 28.44 -16.58
N GLU A 553 -2.99 29.53 -15.95
CA GLU A 553 -3.98 29.49 -14.87
C GLU A 553 -5.33 29.02 -15.42
N GLU A 554 -5.78 29.61 -16.54
CA GLU A 554 -7.01 29.20 -17.21
C GLU A 554 -6.92 27.74 -17.73
N TYR A 555 -5.74 27.27 -18.15
CA TYR A 555 -5.53 25.87 -18.50
C TYR A 555 -5.71 24.93 -17.30
N TYR A 556 -5.12 25.26 -16.15
CA TYR A 556 -5.23 24.42 -14.94
C TYR A 556 -6.65 24.43 -14.35
N ASP A 557 -7.38 25.54 -14.45
CA ASP A 557 -8.79 25.60 -14.08
C ASP A 557 -9.63 24.67 -14.96
N ALA A 558 -9.44 24.72 -16.28
CA ALA A 558 -10.13 23.82 -17.21
C ALA A 558 -9.75 22.34 -16.98
N LEU A 559 -8.48 22.05 -16.70
CA LEU A 559 -8.00 20.72 -16.37
C LEU A 559 -8.67 20.20 -15.09
N LYS A 560 -8.73 21.02 -14.04
CA LYS A 560 -9.35 20.67 -12.75
C LYS A 560 -10.84 20.38 -12.91
N GLU A 561 -11.56 21.18 -13.69
CA GLU A 561 -12.98 20.92 -13.96
C GLU A 561 -13.17 19.60 -14.75
N ALA A 562 -12.34 19.35 -15.76
CA ALA A 562 -12.39 18.14 -16.57
C ALA A 562 -12.05 16.86 -15.77
N THR A 563 -11.01 16.90 -14.93
CA THR A 563 -10.63 15.75 -14.08
C THR A 563 -11.66 15.49 -13.00
N THR A 564 -12.23 16.54 -12.38
CA THR A 564 -13.32 16.40 -11.42
C THR A 564 -14.56 15.78 -12.09
N ALA A 565 -14.90 16.20 -13.31
CA ALA A 565 -16.01 15.64 -14.07
C ALA A 565 -15.75 14.17 -14.46
N ALA A 566 -14.52 13.84 -14.86
CA ALA A 566 -14.09 12.47 -15.17
C ALA A 566 -14.19 11.55 -13.94
N ALA A 567 -13.66 11.97 -12.80
CA ALA A 567 -13.72 11.22 -11.55
C ALA A 567 -15.17 10.99 -11.11
N ARG A 568 -16.03 12.03 -11.15
CA ARG A 568 -17.46 11.89 -10.84
C ARG A 568 -18.16 10.91 -11.77
N ALA A 569 -17.85 10.96 -13.07
CA ALA A 569 -18.44 10.05 -14.05
C ALA A 569 -18.00 8.60 -13.78
N GLU A 570 -16.73 8.37 -13.48
CA GLU A 570 -16.18 7.05 -13.18
C GLU A 570 -16.75 6.47 -11.87
N VAL A 571 -16.84 7.27 -10.82
CA VAL A 571 -17.50 6.88 -9.55
C VAL A 571 -18.97 6.53 -9.80
N THR A 572 -19.70 7.35 -10.58
CA THR A 572 -21.10 7.10 -10.89
C THR A 572 -21.28 5.80 -11.70
N GLU A 573 -20.40 5.55 -12.67
CA GLU A 573 -20.41 4.34 -13.50
C GLU A 573 -20.10 3.10 -12.66
N ARG A 574 -19.13 3.19 -11.75
CA ARG A 574 -18.72 2.10 -10.87
C ARG A 574 -19.78 1.79 -9.81
N GLU A 575 -20.35 2.79 -9.15
CA GLU A 575 -21.46 2.61 -8.18
C GLU A 575 -22.74 2.10 -8.86
N GLY A 576 -22.97 2.52 -10.11
CA GLY A 576 -24.08 2.04 -10.94
C GLY A 576 -23.89 0.62 -11.50
N ALA A 577 -22.72 0.01 -11.36
CA ALA A 577 -22.41 -1.28 -11.94
C ALA A 577 -23.29 -2.40 -11.37
N ASP A 578 -23.71 -3.32 -12.23
CA ASP A 578 -24.69 -4.34 -11.87
C ASP A 578 -24.18 -5.34 -10.83
N ASP A 579 -22.87 -5.58 -10.78
CA ASP A 579 -22.22 -6.40 -9.76
C ASP A 579 -22.13 -5.69 -8.40
N ARG A 580 -21.95 -4.36 -8.39
CA ARG A 580 -22.05 -3.54 -7.16
C ARG A 580 -23.44 -3.57 -6.56
N GLN A 581 -24.47 -3.44 -7.40
CA GLN A 581 -25.87 -3.57 -6.95
C GLN A 581 -26.17 -4.97 -6.37
N LEU A 582 -25.53 -6.03 -6.91
CA LEU A 582 -25.60 -7.37 -6.34
C LEU A 582 -24.92 -7.47 -4.97
N VAL A 583 -23.75 -6.84 -4.79
CA VAL A 583 -23.03 -6.82 -3.50
C VAL A 583 -23.92 -6.19 -2.41
N HIS A 584 -24.52 -5.03 -2.69
CA HIS A 584 -25.43 -4.38 -1.74
C HIS A 584 -26.66 -5.23 -1.42
N ALA A 585 -27.29 -5.84 -2.42
CA ALA A 585 -28.47 -6.67 -2.23
C ALA A 585 -28.17 -7.92 -1.38
N VAL A 586 -27.01 -8.55 -1.56
CA VAL A 586 -26.60 -9.73 -0.76
C VAL A 586 -26.33 -9.35 0.70
N ARG A 587 -25.62 -8.25 0.95
CA ARG A 587 -25.35 -7.80 2.32
C ARG A 587 -26.65 -7.46 3.05
N ALA A 588 -27.54 -6.70 2.40
CA ALA A 588 -28.85 -6.36 2.96
C ALA A 588 -29.73 -7.60 3.20
N MET A 589 -29.68 -8.59 2.29
CA MET A 589 -30.39 -9.86 2.45
C MET A 589 -29.90 -10.60 3.70
N ASP A 590 -28.59 -10.76 3.86
CA ASP A 590 -27.98 -11.47 4.99
C ASP A 590 -28.28 -10.76 6.33
N ASP A 591 -28.25 -9.42 6.36
CA ASP A 591 -28.62 -8.63 7.54
C ASP A 591 -30.11 -8.75 7.90
N CYS A 592 -31.00 -8.74 6.91
CA CYS A 592 -32.43 -8.94 7.12
C CYS A 592 -32.70 -10.35 7.68
N GLU A 593 -32.07 -11.39 7.11
CA GLU A 593 -32.21 -12.77 7.58
C GLU A 593 -31.71 -12.93 9.02
N ARG A 594 -30.52 -12.41 9.32
CA ARG A 594 -29.92 -12.48 10.66
C ARG A 594 -30.80 -11.76 11.68
N THR A 595 -31.17 -10.52 11.41
CA THR A 595 -31.99 -9.70 12.32
C THR A 595 -33.37 -10.31 12.53
N ALA A 596 -34.00 -10.86 11.48
CA ALA A 596 -35.28 -11.54 11.60
C ALA A 596 -35.18 -12.76 12.52
N ASN A 597 -34.13 -13.56 12.39
CA ASN A 597 -33.93 -14.74 13.24
C ASN A 597 -33.66 -14.36 14.71
N GLU A 598 -32.80 -13.38 14.96
CA GLU A 598 -32.52 -12.88 16.32
C GLU A 598 -33.80 -12.35 16.99
N LEU A 599 -34.59 -11.56 16.27
CA LEU A 599 -35.85 -11.04 16.78
C LEU A 599 -36.91 -12.14 16.94
N ALA A 600 -36.91 -13.16 16.08
CA ALA A 600 -37.81 -14.31 16.21
C ALA A 600 -37.51 -15.13 17.47
N GLU A 601 -36.23 -15.27 17.84
CA GLU A 601 -35.84 -15.90 19.11
C GLU A 601 -36.32 -15.08 20.31
N ARG A 602 -36.14 -13.75 20.29
CA ARG A 602 -36.64 -12.86 21.35
C ARG A 602 -38.16 -12.86 21.44
N LEU A 603 -38.85 -12.92 20.29
CA LEU A 603 -40.29 -13.04 20.21
C LEU A 603 -40.77 -14.34 20.86
N ALA A 604 -40.13 -15.47 20.55
CA ALA A 604 -40.49 -16.77 21.10
C ALA A 604 -40.32 -16.82 22.63
N GLU A 605 -39.21 -16.28 23.15
CA GLU A 605 -38.97 -16.16 24.59
C GLU A 605 -40.03 -15.30 25.28
N TRP A 606 -40.39 -14.16 24.70
CA TRP A 606 -41.40 -13.26 25.28
C TRP A 606 -42.80 -13.84 25.18
N ALA A 607 -43.19 -14.37 24.03
CA ALA A 607 -44.47 -15.03 23.83
C ALA A 607 -44.65 -16.21 24.79
N GLY A 608 -43.58 -16.97 25.05
CA GLY A 608 -43.57 -18.07 26.03
C GLY A 608 -43.94 -17.66 27.46
N THR A 609 -43.82 -16.39 27.83
CA THR A 609 -44.22 -15.89 29.17
C THR A 609 -45.73 -15.71 29.32
N VAL A 610 -46.44 -15.53 28.21
CA VAL A 610 -47.90 -15.29 28.18
C VAL A 610 -48.67 -16.47 27.58
N ASP A 611 -48.01 -17.27 26.74
CA ASP A 611 -48.53 -18.49 26.13
C ASP A 611 -47.53 -19.65 26.28
N PRO A 612 -47.83 -20.65 27.12
CA PRO A 612 -46.95 -21.80 27.31
C PRO A 612 -46.82 -22.71 26.07
N ASP A 613 -47.69 -22.54 25.06
CA ASP A 613 -47.66 -23.25 23.78
C ASP A 613 -47.14 -22.35 22.64
N ALA A 614 -46.35 -21.32 22.96
CA ALA A 614 -45.69 -20.45 21.97
C ALA A 614 -44.74 -21.26 21.07
N GLY A 615 -44.80 -20.99 19.76
CA GLY A 615 -43.88 -21.55 18.78
C GLY A 615 -42.52 -20.84 18.75
N THR A 616 -41.67 -21.23 17.81
CA THR A 616 -40.34 -20.63 17.63
C THR A 616 -40.08 -20.25 16.18
N GLY A 617 -39.13 -19.34 15.97
CA GLY A 617 -38.65 -18.95 14.64
C GLY A 617 -39.62 -18.07 13.86
N VAL A 618 -39.23 -17.78 12.62
CA VAL A 618 -39.92 -16.83 11.73
C VAL A 618 -41.34 -17.29 11.36
N ASP A 619 -41.57 -18.60 11.24
CA ASP A 619 -42.90 -19.12 10.90
C ASP A 619 -43.92 -18.85 12.01
N TYR A 620 -43.51 -18.98 13.27
CA TYR A 620 -44.36 -18.58 14.40
C TYR A 620 -44.65 -17.07 14.39
N ALA A 621 -43.65 -16.24 14.08
CA ALA A 621 -43.87 -14.81 13.93
C ALA A 621 -44.88 -14.47 12.81
N ARG A 622 -44.82 -15.18 11.69
CA ARG A 622 -45.78 -15.03 10.58
C ARG A 622 -47.20 -15.42 10.99
N GLU A 623 -47.37 -16.54 11.70
CA GLU A 623 -48.67 -16.98 12.23
C GLU A 623 -49.30 -15.95 13.17
N LEU A 624 -48.48 -15.32 14.03
CA LEU A 624 -48.91 -14.25 14.92
C LEU A 624 -49.28 -12.97 14.16
N ALA A 625 -48.47 -12.57 13.18
CA ALA A 625 -48.69 -11.36 12.38
C ALA A 625 -49.95 -11.46 11.49
N THR A 626 -50.27 -12.64 10.96
CA THR A 626 -51.47 -12.88 10.14
C THR A 626 -52.74 -13.10 10.96
N GLY A 627 -52.60 -13.31 12.28
CA GLY A 627 -53.72 -13.58 13.19
C GLY A 627 -54.31 -14.99 13.02
N GLU A 628 -53.55 -15.94 12.47
CA GLU A 628 -53.97 -17.34 12.33
C GLU A 628 -54.08 -18.06 13.68
N ARG A 629 -53.34 -17.60 14.70
CA ARG A 629 -53.54 -17.95 16.12
C ARG A 629 -54.57 -17.01 16.75
N THR A 630 -55.77 -17.53 17.06
CA THR A 630 -56.87 -16.79 17.70
C THR A 630 -57.04 -17.08 19.20
N ASP A 631 -56.21 -17.97 19.74
CA ASP A 631 -56.23 -18.49 21.13
C ASP A 631 -55.41 -17.63 22.10
N LEU A 632 -54.63 -16.68 21.60
CA LEU A 632 -54.00 -15.62 22.37
C LEU A 632 -55.05 -14.53 22.71
N GLU A 633 -56.05 -14.88 23.51
CA GLU A 633 -57.12 -13.95 23.92
C GLU A 633 -56.58 -12.74 24.73
N ASP A 634 -55.30 -12.75 25.13
CA ASP A 634 -54.59 -11.68 25.86
C ASP A 634 -53.14 -11.42 25.35
N ALA A 635 -52.80 -11.66 24.07
CA ALA A 635 -51.49 -11.23 23.57
C ALA A 635 -51.34 -9.71 23.63
N ASP A 636 -50.35 -9.23 24.37
CA ASP A 636 -50.00 -7.83 24.46
C ASP A 636 -49.72 -7.29 23.04
N GLY A 637 -50.27 -6.12 22.68
CA GLY A 637 -50.16 -5.57 21.32
C GLY A 637 -48.70 -5.42 20.85
N GLN A 638 -47.78 -5.36 21.80
CA GLN A 638 -46.35 -5.28 21.59
C GLN A 638 -45.74 -6.60 21.09
N ILE A 639 -46.27 -7.76 21.49
CA ILE A 639 -45.82 -9.08 20.99
C ILE A 639 -46.21 -9.24 19.53
N VAL A 640 -47.46 -8.88 19.19
CA VAL A 640 -47.94 -8.89 17.80
C VAL A 640 -47.15 -7.89 16.96
N SER A 641 -46.88 -6.69 17.48
CA SER A 641 -46.07 -5.69 16.76
C SER A 641 -44.62 -6.15 16.51
N LEU A 642 -44.02 -6.88 17.46
CA LEU A 642 -42.71 -7.49 17.25
C LEU A 642 -42.77 -8.61 16.21
N ALA A 643 -43.81 -9.44 16.24
CA ALA A 643 -44.04 -10.48 15.25
C ALA A 643 -44.22 -9.94 13.82
N GLU A 644 -44.95 -8.82 13.67
CA GLU A 644 -45.09 -8.11 12.40
C GLU A 644 -43.73 -7.66 11.85
N ARG A 645 -42.86 -7.07 12.69
CA ARG A 645 -41.51 -6.64 12.27
C ARG A 645 -40.63 -7.82 11.85
N VAL A 646 -40.70 -8.94 12.56
CA VAL A 646 -39.98 -10.17 12.19
C VAL A 646 -40.47 -10.68 10.84
N ALA A 647 -41.79 -10.73 10.64
CA ALA A 647 -42.40 -11.17 9.39
C ALA A 647 -42.05 -10.24 8.22
N ASP A 648 -42.02 -8.92 8.45
CA ASP A 648 -41.64 -7.91 7.46
C ASP A 648 -40.17 -8.03 7.06
N LEU A 649 -39.25 -8.16 8.01
CA LEU A 649 -37.81 -8.37 7.74
C LEU A 649 -37.57 -9.67 6.98
N ALA A 650 -38.22 -10.76 7.39
CA ALA A 650 -38.13 -12.03 6.67
C ALA A 650 -38.75 -11.96 5.27
N GLY A 651 -39.81 -11.16 5.09
CA GLY A 651 -40.39 -10.88 3.79
C GLY A 651 -39.48 -10.05 2.90
N GLU A 652 -38.73 -9.10 3.46
CA GLU A 652 -37.77 -8.29 2.73
C GLU A 652 -36.53 -9.09 2.32
N ALA A 653 -36.02 -9.95 3.21
CA ALA A 653 -34.97 -10.92 2.88
C ALA A 653 -35.36 -11.79 1.67
N GLU A 654 -36.61 -12.28 1.61
CA GLU A 654 -37.10 -13.08 0.48
C GLU A 654 -37.15 -12.26 -0.82
N LYS A 655 -37.60 -11.00 -0.78
CA LYS A 655 -37.58 -10.13 -1.97
C LYS A 655 -36.17 -9.84 -2.47
N LEU A 656 -35.23 -9.61 -1.55
CA LEU A 656 -33.81 -9.40 -1.88
C LEU A 656 -33.19 -10.67 -2.46
N ARG A 657 -33.53 -11.84 -1.92
CA ARG A 657 -33.17 -13.14 -2.49
C ARG A 657 -33.70 -13.30 -3.92
N GLU A 658 -34.98 -13.03 -4.16
CA GLU A 658 -35.57 -13.08 -5.51
C GLU A 658 -34.88 -12.09 -6.47
N PHE A 659 -34.47 -10.91 -5.98
CA PHE A 659 -33.70 -9.95 -6.75
C PHE A 659 -32.32 -10.51 -7.13
N VAL A 660 -31.58 -11.06 -6.16
CA VAL A 660 -30.28 -11.69 -6.38
C VAL A 660 -30.42 -12.85 -7.37
N GLU A 661 -31.40 -13.74 -7.19
CA GLU A 661 -31.63 -14.89 -8.07
C GLU A 661 -31.91 -14.50 -9.51
N ARG A 662 -32.62 -13.39 -9.72
CA ARG A 662 -32.90 -12.84 -11.05
C ARG A 662 -31.69 -12.11 -11.65
N ARG A 663 -30.92 -11.39 -10.83
CA ARG A 663 -29.86 -10.49 -11.31
C ARG A 663 -28.53 -11.20 -11.53
N THR A 664 -28.13 -12.13 -10.66
CA THR A 664 -26.84 -12.81 -10.76
C THR A 664 -26.61 -13.52 -12.10
N PRO A 665 -27.57 -14.24 -12.71
CA PRO A 665 -27.36 -14.86 -14.03
C PRO A 665 -27.13 -13.85 -15.17
N THR A 666 -27.56 -12.59 -15.00
CA THR A 666 -27.30 -11.52 -15.98
C THR A 666 -25.91 -10.92 -15.84
N VAL A 667 -25.34 -10.96 -14.63
CA VAL A 667 -24.03 -10.38 -14.31
C VAL A 667 -22.92 -11.42 -14.43
N ALA A 668 -23.18 -12.63 -13.94
CA ALA A 668 -22.22 -13.72 -13.87
C ALA A 668 -22.89 -15.07 -14.26
N PRO A 669 -23.20 -15.27 -15.55
CA PRO A 669 -23.95 -16.44 -16.03
C PRO A 669 -23.24 -17.77 -15.76
N ASN A 670 -21.91 -17.83 -15.80
CA ASN A 670 -21.16 -19.06 -15.55
C ASN A 670 -21.09 -19.37 -14.05
N LEU A 671 -20.80 -18.38 -13.21
CA LEU A 671 -20.80 -18.55 -11.75
C LEU A 671 -22.19 -18.97 -11.25
N ALA A 672 -23.26 -18.32 -11.74
CA ALA A 672 -24.63 -18.66 -11.37
C ALA A 672 -24.99 -20.09 -11.78
N ALA A 673 -24.50 -20.58 -12.92
CA ALA A 673 -24.72 -21.97 -13.35
C ALA A 673 -23.96 -22.98 -12.49
N LEU A 674 -22.72 -22.66 -12.07
CA LEU A 674 -21.86 -23.58 -11.32
C LEU A 674 -22.12 -23.61 -9.81
N ALA A 675 -22.50 -22.49 -9.20
CA ALA A 675 -22.68 -22.35 -7.75
C ALA A 675 -24.14 -22.08 -7.34
N GLY A 676 -25.02 -21.75 -8.30
CA GLY A 676 -26.32 -21.17 -8.02
C GLY A 676 -26.23 -19.64 -7.82
N PRO A 677 -27.32 -18.89 -8.12
CA PRO A 677 -27.30 -17.42 -8.09
C PRO A 677 -26.91 -16.80 -6.75
N VAL A 678 -27.37 -17.37 -5.63
CA VAL A 678 -27.13 -16.81 -4.29
C VAL A 678 -25.68 -17.01 -3.87
N LEU A 679 -25.13 -18.23 -4.00
CA LEU A 679 -23.73 -18.50 -3.66
C LEU A 679 -22.77 -17.75 -4.58
N ALA A 680 -23.09 -17.64 -5.89
CA ALA A 680 -22.32 -16.83 -6.82
C ALA A 680 -22.28 -15.35 -6.40
N ALA A 681 -23.42 -14.77 -6.02
CA ALA A 681 -23.49 -13.39 -5.55
C ALA A 681 -22.74 -13.17 -4.23
N ARG A 682 -22.80 -14.14 -3.30
CA ARG A 682 -22.01 -14.10 -2.06
C ARG A 682 -20.50 -14.16 -2.33
N LEU A 683 -20.05 -14.98 -3.29
CA LEU A 683 -18.64 -15.00 -3.71
C LEU A 683 -18.19 -13.66 -4.32
N ILE A 684 -19.04 -13.04 -5.14
CA ILE A 684 -18.80 -11.69 -5.68
C ILE A 684 -18.70 -10.67 -4.54
N SER A 685 -19.63 -10.72 -3.57
CA SER A 685 -19.63 -9.86 -2.38
C SER A 685 -18.37 -10.01 -1.53
N LEU A 686 -17.98 -11.25 -1.21
CA LEU A 686 -16.77 -11.55 -0.42
C LEU A 686 -15.49 -11.14 -1.14
N ALA A 687 -15.49 -11.10 -2.47
CA ALA A 687 -14.34 -10.65 -3.25
C ALA A 687 -14.31 -9.13 -3.48
N GLY A 688 -15.38 -8.39 -3.15
CA GLY A 688 -15.51 -6.95 -3.37
C GLY A 688 -16.04 -6.54 -4.76
N GLY A 689 -16.34 -7.49 -5.63
CA GLY A 689 -16.81 -7.27 -7.01
C GLY A 689 -16.48 -8.44 -7.94
N LEU A 690 -17.09 -8.46 -9.13
CA LEU A 690 -16.88 -9.56 -10.10
C LEU A 690 -15.46 -9.53 -10.67
N GLU A 691 -14.95 -8.33 -10.96
CA GLU A 691 -13.58 -8.08 -11.38
C GLU A 691 -12.58 -8.65 -10.36
N SER A 692 -12.72 -8.27 -9.09
CA SER A 692 -11.86 -8.75 -8.00
C SER A 692 -11.94 -10.26 -7.83
N LEU A 693 -13.12 -10.87 -8.00
CA LEU A 693 -13.27 -12.32 -7.96
C LEU A 693 -12.56 -13.03 -9.13
N ALA A 694 -12.60 -12.47 -10.34
CA ALA A 694 -11.93 -13.01 -11.53
C ALA A 694 -10.40 -13.05 -11.37
N LYS A 695 -9.87 -12.10 -10.62
CA LYS A 695 -8.47 -11.90 -10.31
C LYS A 695 -7.96 -12.90 -9.25
N LYS A 696 -8.82 -13.34 -8.32
CA LYS A 696 -8.45 -14.26 -7.24
C LYS A 696 -8.02 -15.65 -7.75
N PRO A 697 -6.97 -16.27 -7.16
CA PRO A 697 -6.59 -17.63 -7.48
C PRO A 697 -7.60 -18.64 -6.91
N SER A 698 -7.63 -19.84 -7.48
CA SER A 698 -8.55 -20.91 -7.04
C SER A 698 -8.36 -21.30 -5.58
N GLY A 699 -7.16 -21.16 -5.02
CA GLY A 699 -6.88 -21.45 -3.61
C GLY A 699 -7.64 -20.49 -2.69
N THR A 700 -7.63 -19.19 -3.03
CA THR A 700 -8.38 -18.16 -2.30
C THR A 700 -9.88 -18.38 -2.42
N ILE A 701 -10.41 -18.61 -3.64
CA ILE A 701 -11.84 -18.91 -3.83
C ILE A 701 -12.29 -20.13 -3.04
N GLN A 702 -11.40 -21.12 -2.83
CA GLN A 702 -11.71 -22.31 -2.05
C GLN A 702 -12.03 -21.97 -0.58
N VAL A 703 -11.37 -20.95 -0.02
CA VAL A 703 -11.43 -20.61 1.41
C VAL A 703 -12.12 -19.27 1.72
N LEU A 704 -12.60 -18.52 0.71
CA LEU A 704 -13.42 -17.32 0.91
C LEU A 704 -14.59 -17.59 1.86
N GLY A 705 -14.77 -16.76 2.89
CA GLY A 705 -15.74 -16.95 3.97
C GLY A 705 -15.27 -17.87 5.11
N ALA A 706 -13.98 -18.19 5.18
CA ALA A 706 -13.34 -18.88 6.30
C ALA A 706 -12.01 -18.21 6.71
N GLU A 707 -11.98 -16.88 6.62
CA GLU A 707 -10.86 -16.01 6.93
C GLU A 707 -10.32 -16.29 8.34
N ASP A 708 -11.18 -16.32 9.36
CA ASP A 708 -10.78 -16.59 10.75
C ASP A 708 -10.04 -17.92 10.91
N ALA A 709 -10.56 -18.98 10.27
CA ALA A 709 -9.94 -20.31 10.33
C ALA A 709 -8.65 -20.37 9.49
N LEU A 710 -8.58 -19.60 8.40
CA LEU A 710 -7.40 -19.48 7.56
C LEU A 710 -6.29 -18.75 8.32
N PHE A 711 -6.59 -17.60 8.92
CA PHE A 711 -5.65 -16.83 9.74
C PHE A 711 -5.19 -17.63 10.96
N ALA A 712 -6.10 -18.32 11.66
CA ALA A 712 -5.72 -19.24 12.73
C ALA A 712 -4.77 -20.36 12.25
N HIS A 713 -4.93 -20.84 11.01
CA HIS A 713 -3.99 -21.80 10.43
C HIS A 713 -2.64 -21.17 10.05
N LEU A 714 -2.63 -19.97 9.48
CA LEU A 714 -1.42 -19.25 9.09
C LEU A 714 -0.56 -18.92 10.33
N ARG A 715 -1.22 -18.53 11.43
CA ARG A 715 -0.60 -18.35 12.75
C ARG A 715 -0.20 -19.67 13.44
N GLY A 716 -0.51 -20.83 12.88
CA GLY A 716 -0.11 -22.15 13.40
C GLY A 716 -1.01 -22.73 14.51
N HIS A 717 -2.14 -22.10 14.82
CA HIS A 717 -3.04 -22.44 15.91
C HIS A 717 -4.14 -23.44 15.52
N ALA A 718 -4.39 -23.60 14.21
CA ALA A 718 -5.43 -24.49 13.67
C ALA A 718 -4.96 -25.23 12.39
N PRO A 719 -5.60 -26.34 12.00
CA PRO A 719 -5.42 -26.90 10.67
C PRO A 719 -6.07 -26.02 9.59
N SER A 720 -5.53 -26.04 8.36
CA SER A 720 -6.04 -25.23 7.24
C SER A 720 -7.51 -25.53 6.96
N PRO A 721 -8.37 -24.51 6.80
CA PRO A 721 -9.75 -24.72 6.41
C PRO A 721 -9.79 -25.38 5.03
N LYS A 722 -10.57 -26.46 4.92
CA LYS A 722 -10.69 -27.20 3.66
C LYS A 722 -11.59 -26.49 2.65
N HIS A 723 -12.44 -25.58 3.11
CA HIS A 723 -13.43 -24.85 2.34
C HIS A 723 -13.97 -23.68 3.16
N GLY A 724 -14.29 -22.57 2.51
CA GLY A 724 -15.06 -21.47 3.08
C GLY A 724 -16.55 -21.59 2.75
N ILE A 725 -17.16 -20.50 2.30
CA ILE A 725 -18.61 -20.41 2.00
C ILE A 725 -19.07 -21.42 0.95
N ILE A 726 -18.18 -21.85 0.06
CA ILE A 726 -18.47 -22.87 -0.95
C ILE A 726 -18.87 -24.21 -0.33
N TYR A 727 -18.60 -24.44 0.96
CA TYR A 727 -19.11 -25.61 1.70
C TYR A 727 -20.63 -25.77 1.61
N THR A 728 -21.38 -24.69 1.38
CA THR A 728 -22.84 -24.73 1.18
C THR A 728 -23.27 -25.43 -0.11
N HIS A 729 -22.35 -25.65 -1.07
CA HIS A 729 -22.65 -26.25 -2.35
C HIS A 729 -22.84 -27.77 -2.28
N GLU A 730 -23.84 -28.30 -3.01
CA GLU A 730 -24.21 -29.73 -3.00
C GLU A 730 -23.04 -30.64 -3.39
N ALA A 731 -22.21 -30.23 -4.35
CA ALA A 731 -21.03 -31.00 -4.77
C ALA A 731 -20.06 -31.30 -3.61
N ILE A 732 -20.00 -30.43 -2.59
CA ILE A 732 -19.16 -30.64 -1.41
C ILE A 732 -19.96 -31.36 -0.31
N GLN A 733 -21.18 -30.91 -0.01
CA GLN A 733 -21.98 -31.53 1.06
C GLN A 733 -22.35 -32.99 0.77
N GLY A 734 -22.66 -33.30 -0.49
CA GLY A 734 -22.95 -34.64 -0.99
C GLY A 734 -21.73 -35.55 -1.13
N THR A 735 -20.52 -35.03 -0.90
CA THR A 735 -19.27 -35.82 -0.92
C THR A 735 -18.91 -36.30 0.49
N HIS A 736 -18.40 -37.54 0.58
CA HIS A 736 -17.95 -38.13 1.84
C HIS A 736 -16.92 -37.23 2.58
N PRO A 737 -16.99 -37.06 3.92
CA PRO A 737 -16.20 -36.06 4.66
C PRO A 737 -14.70 -36.07 4.38
N GLU A 738 -14.11 -37.23 4.13
CA GLU A 738 -12.67 -37.37 3.85
C GLU A 738 -12.26 -36.79 2.49
N HIS A 739 -13.18 -36.74 1.52
CA HIS A 739 -12.94 -36.25 0.16
C HIS A 739 -13.46 -34.84 -0.10
N ARG A 740 -14.16 -34.21 0.86
CA ARG A 740 -14.71 -32.85 0.72
C ARG A 740 -13.68 -31.82 0.32
N GLY A 741 -12.44 -31.91 0.81
CA GLY A 741 -11.36 -31.01 0.40
C GLY A 741 -10.96 -31.16 -1.08
N SER A 742 -11.10 -32.37 -1.65
CA SER A 742 -10.87 -32.59 -3.08
C SER A 742 -12.01 -32.04 -3.92
N ALA A 743 -13.26 -32.22 -3.48
CA ALA A 743 -14.43 -31.64 -4.13
C ALA A 743 -14.39 -30.10 -4.09
N ALA A 744 -14.01 -29.51 -2.95
CA ALA A 744 -13.87 -28.07 -2.79
C ALA A 744 -12.82 -27.47 -3.73
N ARG A 745 -11.65 -28.11 -3.85
CA ARG A 745 -10.62 -27.69 -4.80
C ARG A 745 -11.08 -27.78 -6.25
N ALA A 746 -11.82 -28.84 -6.61
CA ALA A 746 -12.37 -29.00 -7.96
C ALA A 746 -13.41 -27.92 -8.29
N LEU A 747 -14.32 -27.63 -7.35
CA LEU A 747 -15.33 -26.57 -7.48
C LEU A 747 -14.66 -25.20 -7.60
N ALA A 748 -13.77 -24.84 -6.68
CA ALA A 748 -13.08 -23.55 -6.68
C ALA A 748 -12.28 -23.31 -7.97
N GLY A 749 -11.65 -24.35 -8.52
CA GLY A 749 -10.92 -24.25 -9.79
C GLY A 749 -11.84 -23.89 -10.97
N LYS A 750 -13.07 -24.43 -11.00
CA LYS A 750 -14.06 -24.10 -12.03
C LYS A 750 -14.71 -22.75 -11.80
N LEU A 751 -14.93 -22.36 -10.54
CA LEU A 751 -15.42 -21.02 -10.18
C LEU A 751 -14.43 -19.92 -10.57
N ALA A 752 -13.11 -20.13 -10.38
CA ALA A 752 -12.09 -19.18 -10.84
C ALA A 752 -12.14 -18.95 -12.37
N ILE A 753 -12.28 -20.04 -13.15
CA ILE A 753 -12.39 -19.95 -14.60
C ILE A 753 -13.71 -19.26 -14.99
N ALA A 754 -14.82 -19.62 -14.35
CA ALA A 754 -16.11 -19.00 -14.59
C ALA A 754 -16.11 -17.49 -14.30
N ALA A 755 -15.53 -17.06 -13.18
CA ALA A 755 -15.42 -15.64 -12.83
C ALA A 755 -14.65 -14.84 -13.90
N ARG A 756 -13.55 -15.39 -14.43
CA ARG A 756 -12.79 -14.74 -15.52
C ARG A 756 -13.58 -14.65 -16.81
N VAL A 757 -14.29 -15.71 -17.17
CA VAL A 757 -15.13 -15.70 -18.38
C VAL A 757 -16.28 -14.71 -18.21
N ASP A 758 -16.94 -14.70 -17.05
CA ASP A 758 -18.03 -13.77 -16.73
C ASP A 758 -17.56 -12.31 -16.79
N HIS A 759 -16.37 -11.98 -16.25
CA HIS A 759 -15.84 -10.62 -16.27
C HIS A 759 -15.36 -10.17 -17.67
N TYR A 760 -14.53 -10.97 -18.36
CA TYR A 760 -13.87 -10.54 -19.59
C TYR A 760 -14.69 -10.76 -20.87
N SER A 761 -15.62 -11.71 -20.89
CA SER A 761 -16.44 -11.99 -22.08
C SER A 761 -17.94 -11.99 -21.84
N GLY A 762 -18.40 -12.22 -20.60
CA GLY A 762 -19.83 -12.31 -20.26
C GLY A 762 -20.58 -13.47 -20.94
N GLU A 763 -19.87 -14.33 -21.68
CA GLU A 763 -20.46 -15.42 -22.46
C GLU A 763 -20.63 -16.69 -21.63
N ARG A 764 -21.80 -17.31 -21.68
CA ARG A 764 -22.05 -18.60 -21.02
C ARG A 764 -21.31 -19.74 -21.72
N LYS A 765 -20.50 -20.49 -20.97
CA LYS A 765 -19.72 -21.66 -21.39
C LYS A 765 -20.22 -22.95 -20.71
N PRO A 766 -21.14 -23.71 -21.35
CA PRO A 766 -21.73 -24.92 -20.78
C PRO A 766 -20.74 -26.06 -20.50
N GLU A 767 -19.56 -26.00 -21.12
CA GLU A 767 -18.51 -27.01 -20.97
C GLU A 767 -17.97 -27.05 -19.54
N LEU A 768 -17.98 -25.91 -18.83
CA LEU A 768 -17.52 -25.83 -17.44
C LEU A 768 -18.42 -26.66 -16.50
N ASP A 769 -19.73 -26.64 -16.73
CA ASP A 769 -20.72 -27.43 -15.98
C ASP A 769 -20.43 -28.93 -16.10
N ALA A 770 -20.20 -29.39 -17.33
CA ALA A 770 -19.93 -30.80 -17.63
C ALA A 770 -18.58 -31.26 -17.03
N GLU A 771 -17.53 -30.46 -17.19
CA GLU A 771 -16.21 -30.77 -16.63
C GLU A 771 -16.20 -30.81 -15.10
N LEU A 772 -16.99 -29.93 -14.44
CA LEU A 772 -17.16 -29.98 -12.99
C LEU A 772 -17.92 -31.25 -12.57
N ALA A 773 -19.03 -31.56 -13.23
CA ALA A 773 -19.86 -32.72 -12.92
C ALA A 773 -19.05 -34.03 -13.01
N ASP A 774 -18.34 -34.24 -14.12
CA ASP A 774 -17.47 -35.42 -14.32
C ASP A 774 -16.40 -35.54 -13.22
N ARG A 775 -15.82 -34.40 -12.82
CA ARG A 775 -14.80 -34.37 -11.78
C ARG A 775 -15.35 -34.70 -10.40
N ILE A 776 -16.53 -34.19 -10.05
CA ILE A 776 -17.19 -34.46 -8.78
C ILE A 776 -17.65 -35.91 -8.69
N GLU A 777 -18.24 -36.45 -9.77
CA GLU A 777 -18.60 -37.88 -9.85
C GLU A 777 -17.39 -38.78 -9.62
N THR A 778 -16.26 -38.46 -10.27
CA THR A 778 -14.99 -39.19 -10.07
C THR A 778 -14.50 -39.15 -8.62
N ILE A 779 -14.69 -38.02 -7.92
CA ILE A 779 -14.28 -37.87 -6.51
C ILE A 779 -15.21 -38.67 -5.59
N GLN A 780 -16.52 -38.63 -5.84
CA GLN A 780 -17.52 -39.35 -5.06
C GLN A 780 -17.43 -40.87 -5.25
N ALA A 781 -17.07 -41.33 -6.46
CA ALA A 781 -16.89 -42.75 -6.76
C ALA A 781 -15.73 -43.41 -5.98
N ARG A 782 -14.73 -42.64 -5.52
CA ARG A 782 -13.60 -43.17 -4.72
C ARG A 782 -14.04 -43.80 -3.39
N THR A 783 -15.16 -43.35 -2.84
CA THR A 783 -15.73 -43.89 -1.59
C THR A 783 -16.37 -45.27 -1.78
N ALA A 784 -16.72 -45.67 -3.01
CA ALA A 784 -17.36 -46.95 -3.28
C ALA A 784 -16.39 -48.15 -3.28
N ASP A 785 -15.09 -47.92 -3.50
CA ASP A 785 -14.06 -48.97 -3.53
C ASP A 785 -13.41 -49.24 -2.16
N ASP A 786 -13.35 -48.25 -1.24
CA ASP A 786 -12.74 -48.40 0.09
C ASP A 786 -13.66 -49.08 1.14
N GLY A 787 -14.94 -49.32 0.81
CA GLY A 787 -15.90 -50.01 1.70
C GLY A 787 -15.92 -51.55 1.58
N GLY A 788 -15.04 -52.15 0.76
CA GLY A 788 -15.07 -53.58 0.42
C GLY A 788 -14.19 -54.50 1.28
N GLU A 789 -13.28 -53.97 2.09
CA GLU A 789 -12.34 -54.77 2.89
C GLU A 789 -12.39 -54.34 4.36
N ASN A 790 -13.42 -54.75 5.10
CA ASN A 790 -13.36 -55.04 6.54
C ASN A 790 -14.74 -55.51 7.03
N ASP A 791 -15.04 -56.79 6.80
CA ASP A 791 -15.97 -57.58 7.61
C ASP A 791 -15.53 -59.06 7.51
N GLU A 792 -14.53 -59.44 8.31
CA GLU A 792 -14.27 -60.81 8.79
C GLU A 792 -14.01 -60.81 10.30
#